data_AF-A0A956EG31-F1
#
_entry.id   AF-A0A956EG31-F1
#
_cell.length_a   1.000
_cell.length_b   1.000
_cell.length_c   1.000
_cell.angle_alpha   90.00
_cell.angle_beta   90.00
_cell.angle_gamma   90.00
#
_symmetry.space_group_name_H-M   'P 1'
#
loop_
_entity.id
_entity.type
_entity.pdbx_description
1 polymer ?
#
loop_
_entity_poly.entity_id
_entity_poly.type
_entity_poly.pdbx_seq_one_letter_code
_entity_poly.pdbx_strand_id
1 'polypeptide(L)'
;MVLGRFVSILSLGALLGLAACGRSELEFSVPANGGNAGSAGQGGVGGSAGFGGDAGAGGFGGDAGSAGIGGGGVGGVGGGPACETDSQCNDGDSCTTDRCVGSTCEYTARDDDQDGFAPVSCGGQDCNDLNPNSNPASTENCFDGDDNDCNGVADCFDPVCANTPNCGCVPAPGGEDCGNGTDDDCDTTVDCLDLDCQGTPACGCADNERQQCGNGFDDDCDTFFDCDDSDCATDPLCQCQAQGEDCSNGKDDDCDNIVDCADSDCATQPACLCVPPGVPEVCDDKQDNDCDGLVDCADLDCVGKPACKQCKPEVCGDGIDNDCDNLVDCGDDSCFFDPSCTPTAEICNNEKDDDNDTLIDCQDPDCASNPICVVKQSNCLSPKLIPGTGQYRGDTTGNVGETSGSCGGDAGEAVFYFTLTTASRVHLDTIGTSFDSVLYVKKGSCKGGKEFGCDDDSGGSAWAAKLDFTILYPGTYYVFVDGYTVDPQGGPNEGPFVLNVEIEPNPKEQCNDKIDNDGDRYVDCADPDCATAANCLNCAAGGTPGPEFGVGACTDGIDNDCDGVTDCADEDCSASDYYVTECCNGQDQNGNNIPDDFNCGCASDADCPSGQICYTHTAWACGFPCDQFFGQICPFVAPGSACNGITRQCEF
;
A
#
# COMPACT_ATOMS: atom_id res chain seq x y z
N MET A 1 46.39 49.37 0.54
CA MET A 1 47.51 49.20 1.50
C MET A 1 46.88 48.65 2.77
N VAL A 2 47.17 47.40 3.17
CA VAL A 2 46.84 46.74 4.47
C VAL A 2 45.36 46.86 4.96
N LEU A 3 44.47 45.86 4.98
CA LEU A 3 44.48 44.39 5.15
C LEU A 3 44.60 43.89 6.61
N GLY A 4 43.50 43.30 7.11
CA GLY A 4 43.34 42.58 8.39
C GLY A 4 41.86 42.63 8.82
N ARG A 5 40.99 41.61 8.73
CA ARG A 5 40.95 40.14 9.04
C ARG A 5 40.52 39.78 10.48
N PHE A 6 39.80 38.65 10.57
CA PHE A 6 39.23 37.91 11.72
C PHE A 6 37.82 38.36 12.22
N VAL A 7 36.83 37.47 12.46
CA VAL A 7 36.61 36.05 12.04
C VAL A 7 35.12 35.61 12.20
N SER A 8 34.70 34.60 11.44
CA SER A 8 33.55 33.63 11.50
C SER A 8 32.26 33.85 12.32
N ILE A 9 31.10 33.39 11.80
CA ILE A 9 30.38 32.14 12.20
C ILE A 9 29.19 31.82 11.24
N LEU A 10 28.63 30.61 11.36
CA LEU A 10 27.79 29.78 10.48
C LEU A 10 26.43 30.32 9.98
N SER A 11 25.99 29.65 8.90
CA SER A 11 24.64 29.52 8.35
C SER A 11 23.81 28.38 8.98
N LEU A 12 22.48 28.46 8.96
CA LEU A 12 21.58 27.35 8.61
C LEU A 12 20.16 27.86 8.31
N GLY A 13 19.42 27.15 7.45
CA GLY A 13 18.00 27.37 7.17
C GLY A 13 17.41 26.19 6.41
N ALA A 14 16.45 25.49 7.02
CA ALA A 14 15.58 24.47 6.43
C ALA A 14 14.13 24.98 6.62
N LEU A 15 13.19 24.90 5.67
CA LEU A 15 12.69 23.75 4.90
C LEU A 15 11.88 22.80 5.80
N LEU A 16 10.55 22.81 5.64
CA LEU A 16 9.68 21.63 5.77
C LEU A 16 8.32 21.89 5.10
N GLY A 17 7.70 20.82 4.60
CA GLY A 17 6.30 20.74 4.17
C GLY A 17 5.92 19.26 4.01
N LEU A 18 4.65 18.93 4.25
CA LEU A 18 3.96 17.67 3.95
C LEU A 18 2.50 18.05 3.59
N ALA A 19 1.74 17.49 2.64
CA ALA A 19 1.77 16.23 1.86
C ALA A 19 1.01 15.03 2.47
N ALA A 20 -0.19 14.75 1.93
CA ALA A 20 -0.95 13.48 1.90
C ALA A 20 -2.31 13.72 1.19
N CYS A 21 -3.10 12.74 0.70
CA CYS A 21 -2.79 11.56 -0.13
C CYS A 21 -4.10 10.87 -0.61
N GLY A 22 -4.02 10.05 -1.66
CA GLY A 22 -5.06 9.13 -2.17
C GLY A 22 -4.68 8.66 -3.58
N ARG A 23 -4.99 7.46 -4.09
CA ARG A 23 -5.67 6.22 -3.61
C ARG A 23 -4.94 5.01 -4.27
N SER A 24 -5.28 3.76 -3.91
CA SER A 24 -5.05 2.52 -4.70
C SER A 24 -6.23 1.56 -4.45
N GLU A 25 -6.63 0.65 -5.35
CA GLU A 25 -5.98 -0.65 -5.63
C GLU A 25 -6.66 -1.38 -6.83
N LEU A 26 -5.85 -2.17 -7.59
CA LEU A 26 -6.18 -3.41 -8.37
C LEU A 26 -6.88 -3.27 -9.77
N GLU A 27 -6.74 -4.16 -10.78
CA GLU A 27 -6.12 -5.51 -10.83
C GLU A 27 -5.59 -5.97 -12.24
N PHE A 28 -4.50 -6.74 -12.20
CA PHE A 28 -4.03 -7.94 -12.96
C PHE A 28 -4.58 -8.42 -14.34
N SER A 29 -3.78 -9.24 -15.04
CA SER A 29 -4.08 -9.87 -16.36
C SER A 29 -3.51 -11.30 -16.49
N VAL A 30 -4.05 -12.14 -17.40
CA VAL A 30 -3.48 -13.47 -17.76
C VAL A 30 -3.52 -13.71 -19.29
N PRO A 31 -2.47 -14.29 -19.94
CA PRO A 31 -2.29 -14.24 -21.41
C PRO A 31 -2.57 -15.54 -22.21
N ALA A 32 -2.30 -15.45 -23.53
CA ALA A 32 -2.65 -16.37 -24.63
C ALA A 32 -1.85 -17.71 -24.69
N ASN A 33 -2.08 -18.66 -25.62
CA ASN A 33 -1.73 -18.55 -27.07
C ASN A 33 -2.14 -19.81 -27.89
N GLY A 34 -2.23 -19.73 -29.24
CA GLY A 34 -2.12 -20.92 -30.11
C GLY A 34 -2.89 -21.03 -31.44
N GLY A 35 -2.35 -20.46 -32.54
CA GLY A 35 -2.13 -21.21 -33.80
C GLY A 35 -3.24 -21.39 -34.85
N ASN A 36 -3.05 -20.76 -36.03
CA ASN A 36 -3.80 -20.97 -37.29
C ASN A 36 -3.04 -22.00 -38.21
N ALA A 37 -3.54 -22.58 -39.31
CA ALA A 37 -4.79 -22.49 -40.09
C ALA A 37 -5.03 -23.77 -40.94
N GLY A 38 -6.21 -23.96 -41.54
CA GLY A 38 -6.38 -24.96 -42.62
C GLY A 38 -7.81 -25.40 -42.99
N SER A 39 -8.31 -24.98 -44.17
CA SER A 39 -9.70 -25.24 -44.62
C SER A 39 -9.91 -26.47 -45.52
N ALA A 40 -11.18 -26.92 -45.55
CA ALA A 40 -11.89 -27.69 -46.60
C ALA A 40 -11.83 -29.23 -46.61
N GLY A 41 -13.01 -29.87 -46.76
CA GLY A 41 -13.11 -31.28 -47.16
C GLY A 41 -14.39 -32.01 -46.75
N GLN A 42 -15.29 -32.27 -47.70
CA GLN A 42 -16.54 -33.00 -47.54
C GLN A 42 -16.40 -34.45 -47.02
N GLY A 43 -17.23 -34.82 -46.02
CA GLY A 43 -18.10 -36.01 -46.08
C GLY A 43 -17.55 -37.43 -45.85
N GLY A 44 -18.26 -38.19 -45.00
CA GLY A 44 -18.57 -39.60 -45.33
C GLY A 44 -18.02 -40.71 -44.43
N VAL A 45 -18.90 -41.24 -43.57
CA VAL A 45 -19.11 -42.67 -43.22
C VAL A 45 -17.92 -43.55 -42.74
N GLY A 46 -17.89 -43.78 -41.42
CA GLY A 46 -17.82 -45.12 -40.82
C GLY A 46 -16.46 -45.82 -40.66
N GLY A 47 -16.33 -46.67 -39.63
CA GLY A 47 -15.20 -47.61 -39.52
C GLY A 47 -14.73 -47.94 -38.10
N SER A 48 -15.35 -48.97 -37.52
CA SER A 48 -15.10 -49.61 -36.22
C SER A 48 -13.65 -50.04 -35.87
N ALA A 49 -13.47 -50.35 -34.57
CA ALA A 49 -12.45 -51.17 -33.92
C ALA A 49 -11.05 -50.53 -33.68
N GLY A 50 -10.34 -50.84 -32.59
CA GLY A 50 -10.67 -51.72 -31.45
C GLY A 50 -9.42 -52.34 -30.81
N PHE A 51 -9.57 -52.87 -29.58
CA PHE A 51 -8.54 -53.52 -28.74
C PHE A 51 -7.44 -52.57 -28.20
N GLY A 52 -6.96 -52.68 -26.96
CA GLY A 52 -7.28 -53.60 -25.86
C GLY A 52 -6.02 -53.96 -25.06
N GLY A 53 -6.03 -53.86 -23.72
CA GLY A 53 -4.83 -54.04 -22.90
C GLY A 53 -5.02 -53.87 -21.39
N ASP A 54 -5.69 -54.82 -20.76
CA ASP A 54 -5.65 -55.14 -19.31
C ASP A 54 -4.19 -55.36 -18.80
N ALA A 55 -3.82 -55.32 -17.52
CA ALA A 55 -4.42 -54.85 -16.26
C ALA A 55 -3.34 -54.91 -15.14
N GLY A 56 -3.58 -54.32 -13.97
CA GLY A 56 -2.70 -54.49 -12.80
C GLY A 56 -3.13 -53.66 -11.58
N ALA A 57 -4.00 -54.20 -10.74
CA ALA A 57 -4.64 -53.47 -9.64
C ALA A 57 -4.13 -53.86 -8.23
N GLY A 58 -4.16 -52.88 -7.32
CA GLY A 58 -4.08 -53.06 -5.85
C GLY A 58 -2.88 -52.34 -5.20
N GLY A 59 -3.05 -51.42 -4.24
CA GLY A 59 -4.29 -50.83 -3.70
C GLY A 59 -4.04 -50.11 -2.35
N PHE A 60 -4.92 -49.16 -2.00
CA PHE A 60 -4.93 -48.32 -0.78
C PHE A 60 -3.74 -47.32 -0.69
N GLY A 61 -3.91 -46.01 -0.46
CA GLY A 61 -5.10 -45.17 -0.23
C GLY A 61 -4.74 -44.04 0.75
N GLY A 62 -5.16 -42.78 0.60
CA GLY A 62 -5.92 -42.15 -0.48
C GLY A 62 -5.64 -40.64 -0.53
N ASP A 63 -6.08 -39.99 -1.61
CA ASP A 63 -5.68 -38.62 -1.96
C ASP A 63 -6.42 -37.54 -1.13
N ALA A 64 -5.68 -36.50 -0.72
CA ALA A 64 -6.25 -35.17 -0.51
C ALA A 64 -6.06 -34.41 -1.83
N GLY A 65 -7.15 -34.27 -2.59
CA GLY A 65 -7.09 -33.72 -3.94
C GLY A 65 -7.07 -32.20 -3.98
N SER A 66 -6.35 -31.65 -4.96
CA SER A 66 -6.50 -30.24 -5.35
C SER A 66 -7.93 -29.94 -5.80
N ALA A 67 -8.52 -28.90 -5.21
CA ALA A 67 -9.33 -27.93 -5.93
C ALA A 67 -8.50 -26.62 -5.94
N GLY A 68 -8.47 -25.80 -6.98
CA GLY A 68 -9.31 -25.81 -8.17
C GLY A 68 -9.81 -24.40 -8.44
N ILE A 69 -8.90 -23.47 -8.72
CA ILE A 69 -9.24 -22.06 -8.92
C ILE A 69 -10.16 -21.93 -10.14
N GLY A 70 -11.36 -21.38 -9.89
CA GLY A 70 -12.36 -21.04 -10.89
C GLY A 70 -13.40 -20.13 -10.23
N GLY A 71 -13.50 -18.89 -10.71
CA GLY A 71 -14.28 -17.84 -10.03
C GLY A 71 -15.80 -17.99 -10.12
N GLY A 72 -16.51 -17.09 -9.43
CA GLY A 72 -17.96 -16.95 -9.54
C GLY A 72 -18.77 -18.10 -8.92
N GLY A 73 -18.45 -18.48 -7.68
CA GLY A 73 -19.18 -19.50 -6.93
C GLY A 73 -20.33 -18.93 -6.10
N VAL A 74 -21.57 -19.13 -6.54
CA VAL A 74 -22.76 -18.94 -5.69
C VAL A 74 -22.63 -19.78 -4.41
N GLY A 75 -22.87 -19.16 -3.25
CA GLY A 75 -22.73 -19.76 -1.92
C GLY A 75 -23.26 -21.19 -1.83
N GLY A 76 -22.34 -22.13 -1.64
CA GLY A 76 -22.61 -23.56 -1.57
C GLY A 76 -22.47 -24.07 -0.15
N VAL A 77 -23.41 -24.89 0.31
CA VAL A 77 -23.31 -25.58 1.62
C VAL A 77 -22.24 -26.67 1.55
N GLY A 78 -20.98 -26.26 1.63
CA GLY A 78 -19.80 -27.11 1.68
C GLY A 78 -19.56 -27.61 3.10
N GLY A 79 -20.03 -28.82 3.41
CA GLY A 79 -19.90 -29.38 4.75
C GLY A 79 -18.44 -29.60 5.16
N GLY A 80 -17.87 -28.64 5.88
CA GLY A 80 -16.54 -28.70 6.48
C GLY A 80 -16.43 -29.74 7.61
N PRO A 81 -15.26 -29.83 8.27
CA PRO A 81 -15.08 -30.70 9.44
C PRO A 81 -16.06 -30.34 10.57
N ALA A 82 -16.31 -31.30 11.46
CA ALA A 82 -17.25 -31.08 12.56
C ALA A 82 -16.72 -30.02 13.54
N CYS A 83 -17.49 -28.95 13.69
CA CYS A 83 -17.18 -27.79 14.52
C CYS A 83 -18.01 -27.77 15.82
N GLU A 84 -17.56 -26.99 16.80
CA GLU A 84 -18.31 -26.61 18.00
C GLU A 84 -18.44 -25.09 18.16
N THR A 85 -17.62 -24.30 17.45
CA THR A 85 -17.55 -22.83 17.47
C THR A 85 -17.23 -22.26 16.09
N ASP A 86 -17.67 -21.03 15.82
CA ASP A 86 -17.48 -20.35 14.52
C ASP A 86 -16.00 -20.20 14.15
N SER A 87 -15.12 -19.92 15.14
CA SER A 87 -13.67 -19.83 14.95
C SER A 87 -12.98 -21.12 14.48
N GLN A 88 -13.64 -22.27 14.57
CA GLN A 88 -13.13 -23.56 14.03
C GLN A 88 -13.50 -23.76 12.56
N CYS A 89 -14.26 -22.83 11.96
CA CYS A 89 -14.72 -22.90 10.59
C CYS A 89 -13.96 -21.97 9.64
N ASN A 90 -12.91 -21.28 10.08
CA ASN A 90 -12.08 -20.44 9.20
C ASN A 90 -11.50 -21.26 8.03
N ASP A 91 -11.88 -20.93 6.79
CA ASP A 91 -11.36 -21.57 5.56
C ASP A 91 -10.19 -20.79 4.91
N GLY A 92 -9.87 -19.60 5.43
CA GLY A 92 -8.83 -18.71 4.94
C GLY A 92 -9.30 -17.72 3.86
N ASP A 93 -10.59 -17.67 3.54
CA ASP A 93 -11.16 -16.67 2.65
C ASP A 93 -11.71 -15.48 3.46
N SER A 94 -11.19 -14.28 3.23
CA SER A 94 -11.69 -13.05 3.90
C SER A 94 -13.05 -12.59 3.36
N CYS A 95 -13.56 -13.24 2.32
CA CYS A 95 -14.83 -12.95 1.65
C CYS A 95 -15.98 -13.87 2.06
N THR A 96 -15.76 -14.74 3.05
CA THR A 96 -16.80 -15.55 3.68
C THR A 96 -17.06 -15.16 5.13
N THR A 97 -18.30 -15.33 5.56
CA THR A 97 -18.71 -15.30 6.96
C THR A 97 -18.88 -16.74 7.44
N ASP A 98 -17.95 -17.20 8.26
CA ASP A 98 -17.83 -18.61 8.65
C ASP A 98 -18.63 -18.90 9.92
N ARG A 99 -19.57 -19.84 9.87
CA ARG A 99 -20.46 -20.16 10.99
C ARG A 99 -20.59 -21.64 11.25
N CYS A 100 -20.53 -22.03 12.51
CA CYS A 100 -20.73 -23.41 12.95
C CYS A 100 -22.21 -23.71 13.19
N VAL A 101 -22.90 -24.23 12.18
CA VAL A 101 -24.33 -24.54 12.26
C VAL A 101 -24.53 -26.05 12.41
N GLY A 102 -24.96 -26.48 13.60
CA GLY A 102 -25.29 -27.89 13.85
C GLY A 102 -24.10 -28.85 13.71
N SER A 103 -22.90 -28.41 14.12
CA SER A 103 -21.63 -29.12 13.93
C SER A 103 -21.23 -29.37 12.47
N THR A 104 -21.65 -28.47 11.58
CA THR A 104 -21.17 -28.35 10.20
C THR A 104 -20.74 -26.90 9.99
N CYS A 105 -19.59 -26.67 9.38
CA CYS A 105 -19.21 -25.33 8.95
C CYS A 105 -20.06 -24.94 7.73
N GLU A 106 -20.73 -23.80 7.84
CA GLU A 106 -21.44 -23.13 6.77
C GLU A 106 -20.70 -21.84 6.42
N TYR A 107 -20.46 -21.65 5.13
CA TYR A 107 -19.73 -20.53 4.54
C TYR A 107 -20.73 -19.73 3.71
N THR A 108 -21.03 -18.51 4.13
CA THR A 108 -21.82 -17.55 3.32
C THR A 108 -20.93 -16.46 2.79
N ALA A 109 -21.33 -15.76 1.74
CA ALA A 109 -20.64 -14.51 1.37
C ALA A 109 -20.62 -13.55 2.56
N ARG A 110 -19.55 -12.76 2.67
CA ARG A 110 -19.46 -11.65 3.61
C ARG A 110 -20.44 -10.54 3.22
N ASP A 111 -21.11 -10.02 4.23
CA ASP A 111 -22.30 -9.16 4.22
C ASP A 111 -22.39 -8.66 5.68
N ASP A 112 -21.57 -7.65 6.01
CA ASP A 112 -21.28 -7.27 7.40
C ASP A 112 -22.43 -6.45 8.02
N ASP A 113 -23.18 -5.70 7.20
CA ASP A 113 -24.36 -4.93 7.63
C ASP A 113 -25.73 -5.63 7.41
N GLN A 114 -25.75 -6.74 6.67
CA GLN A 114 -26.90 -7.62 6.44
C GLN A 114 -27.98 -7.05 5.50
N ASP A 115 -27.61 -6.20 4.54
CA ASP A 115 -28.50 -5.78 3.46
C ASP A 115 -28.67 -6.82 2.33
N GLY A 116 -27.75 -7.79 2.25
CA GLY A 116 -27.77 -8.90 1.28
C GLY A 116 -26.88 -8.69 0.05
N PHE A 117 -26.08 -7.64 0.01
CA PHE A 117 -24.97 -7.46 -0.92
C PHE A 117 -23.66 -7.98 -0.32
N ALA A 118 -22.55 -7.74 -1.01
CA ALA A 118 -21.22 -8.21 -0.59
C ALA A 118 -20.19 -7.17 -1.03
N PRO A 119 -19.10 -6.97 -0.27
CA PRO A 119 -18.16 -5.88 -0.50
C PRO A 119 -17.48 -5.96 -1.87
N VAL A 120 -17.22 -4.80 -2.48
CA VAL A 120 -16.46 -4.68 -3.75
C VAL A 120 -15.09 -5.36 -3.68
N SER A 121 -14.41 -5.33 -2.52
CA SER A 121 -13.13 -6.04 -2.31
C SER A 121 -13.21 -7.57 -2.47
N CYS A 122 -14.43 -8.12 -2.46
CA CYS A 122 -14.74 -9.54 -2.62
C CYS A 122 -15.40 -9.85 -3.98
N GLY A 123 -15.33 -8.92 -4.94
CA GLY A 123 -16.00 -9.04 -6.23
C GLY A 123 -17.53 -8.89 -6.15
N GLY A 124 -18.04 -8.40 -5.02
CA GLY A 124 -19.43 -7.97 -4.88
C GLY A 124 -19.66 -6.58 -5.47
N GLN A 125 -20.75 -5.94 -5.05
CA GLN A 125 -21.18 -4.64 -5.58
C GLN A 125 -21.48 -3.61 -4.48
N ASP A 126 -21.25 -3.98 -3.22
CA ASP A 126 -21.42 -3.09 -2.08
C ASP A 126 -20.16 -2.22 -1.90
N CYS A 127 -20.35 -0.91 -2.00
CA CYS A 127 -19.30 0.09 -1.88
C CYS A 127 -19.02 0.50 -0.42
N ASN A 128 -19.91 0.18 0.52
CA ASN A 128 -19.75 0.44 1.95
C ASN A 128 -20.51 -0.61 2.80
N ASP A 129 -19.95 -1.82 2.88
CA ASP A 129 -20.36 -3.04 3.64
C ASP A 129 -20.47 -2.84 5.17
N LEU A 130 -20.56 -1.59 5.64
CA LEU A 130 -20.85 -1.18 7.00
C LEU A 130 -22.07 -0.24 7.10
N ASN A 131 -22.70 0.14 5.97
CA ASN A 131 -23.87 1.00 5.88
C ASN A 131 -24.94 0.35 4.97
N PRO A 132 -26.03 -0.23 5.54
CA PRO A 132 -27.02 -1.04 4.81
C PRO A 132 -27.97 -0.22 3.91
N ASN A 133 -27.61 1.02 3.64
CA ASN A 133 -28.25 1.91 2.67
C ASN A 133 -27.33 2.22 1.48
N SER A 134 -26.08 1.75 1.47
CA SER A 134 -25.07 2.04 0.44
C SER A 134 -24.79 0.82 -0.43
N ASN A 135 -25.77 0.48 -1.28
CA ASN A 135 -25.75 -0.71 -2.13
C ASN A 135 -26.54 -0.51 -3.44
N PRO A 136 -26.30 -1.33 -4.50
CA PRO A 136 -26.92 -1.14 -5.81
C PRO A 136 -28.45 -1.33 -5.91
N ALA A 137 -29.14 -1.68 -4.82
CA ALA A 137 -30.61 -1.70 -4.77
C ALA A 137 -31.22 -0.58 -3.92
N SER A 138 -30.37 0.20 -3.23
CA SER A 138 -30.77 1.46 -2.61
C SER A 138 -31.02 2.53 -3.66
N THR A 139 -31.30 3.75 -3.21
CA THR A 139 -31.59 4.89 -4.10
C THR A 139 -30.91 6.09 -3.50
N GLU A 140 -30.18 6.82 -4.33
CA GLU A 140 -29.39 7.96 -3.90
C GLU A 140 -30.16 8.96 -3.03
N ASN A 141 -29.59 9.23 -1.86
CA ASN A 141 -29.92 10.35 -0.99
C ASN A 141 -29.02 11.51 -1.36
N CYS A 142 -29.58 12.49 -2.08
CA CYS A 142 -28.82 13.53 -2.75
C CYS A 142 -28.04 14.53 -1.87
N PHE A 143 -27.88 14.27 -0.57
CA PHE A 143 -27.41 15.23 0.45
C PHE A 143 -26.73 14.58 1.68
N ASP A 144 -26.21 13.35 1.62
CA ASP A 144 -25.55 12.70 2.78
C ASP A 144 -24.07 12.32 2.61
N GLY A 145 -23.47 12.56 1.44
CA GLY A 145 -22.04 12.36 1.21
C GLY A 145 -21.64 10.93 0.82
N ASP A 146 -22.55 9.96 0.93
CA ASP A 146 -22.33 8.56 0.57
C ASP A 146 -22.91 8.29 -0.84
N ASP A 147 -22.18 7.54 -1.68
CA ASP A 147 -22.70 6.96 -2.94
C ASP A 147 -23.64 5.80 -2.57
N ASN A 148 -24.92 6.09 -2.34
CA ASN A 148 -25.84 5.12 -1.75
C ASN A 148 -26.29 4.04 -2.74
N ASP A 149 -26.25 4.30 -4.05
CA ASP A 149 -26.54 3.26 -5.07
C ASP A 149 -25.31 2.65 -5.75
N CYS A 150 -24.12 2.95 -5.22
CA CYS A 150 -22.81 2.40 -5.58
C CYS A 150 -22.49 2.47 -7.08
N ASN A 151 -22.87 3.57 -7.73
CA ASN A 151 -22.65 3.75 -9.17
C ASN A 151 -21.36 4.53 -9.51
N GLY A 152 -20.67 5.06 -8.49
CA GLY A 152 -19.39 5.77 -8.59
C GLY A 152 -19.49 7.29 -8.48
N VAL A 153 -20.68 7.85 -8.24
CA VAL A 153 -20.91 9.28 -7.95
C VAL A 153 -21.95 9.45 -6.86
N ALA A 154 -21.73 10.42 -5.97
CA ALA A 154 -22.60 10.70 -4.83
C ALA A 154 -23.36 12.02 -4.99
N ASP A 155 -24.42 12.17 -4.20
CA ASP A 155 -25.21 13.39 -3.99
C ASP A 155 -25.68 14.05 -5.31
N CYS A 156 -25.44 15.35 -5.47
CA CYS A 156 -25.88 16.10 -6.64
C CYS A 156 -25.03 15.89 -7.89
N PHE A 157 -23.95 15.11 -7.81
CA PHE A 157 -23.24 14.61 -9.00
C PHE A 157 -23.88 13.33 -9.56
N ASP A 158 -24.78 12.71 -8.79
CA ASP A 158 -25.52 11.53 -9.20
C ASP A 158 -26.65 11.83 -10.23
N PRO A 159 -26.78 11.05 -11.33
CA PRO A 159 -27.82 11.22 -12.34
C PRO A 159 -29.28 11.05 -11.85
N VAL A 160 -29.53 10.26 -10.81
CA VAL A 160 -30.84 10.11 -10.13
C VAL A 160 -31.22 11.44 -9.46
N CYS A 161 -30.25 12.14 -8.89
CA CYS A 161 -30.42 13.43 -8.22
C CYS A 161 -30.59 14.65 -9.16
N ALA A 162 -30.39 14.47 -10.47
CA ALA A 162 -30.46 15.55 -11.48
C ALA A 162 -31.82 16.30 -11.61
N ASN A 163 -32.88 15.86 -10.91
CA ASN A 163 -34.16 16.56 -10.83
C ASN A 163 -34.60 16.90 -9.39
N THR A 164 -33.75 16.64 -8.40
CA THR A 164 -34.01 16.92 -6.99
C THR A 164 -33.92 18.44 -6.77
N PRO A 165 -34.96 19.10 -6.19
CA PRO A 165 -34.87 20.51 -5.85
C PRO A 165 -33.70 20.75 -4.88
N ASN A 166 -32.92 21.81 -5.15
CA ASN A 166 -31.66 22.16 -4.51
C ASN A 166 -30.42 21.37 -4.93
N CYS A 167 -30.51 20.35 -5.81
CA CYS A 167 -29.30 19.88 -6.48
C CYS A 167 -28.83 20.87 -7.55
N GLY A 168 -27.61 21.35 -7.39
CA GLY A 168 -27.12 22.58 -8.02
C GLY A 168 -27.39 23.78 -7.11
N CYS A 169 -26.49 23.98 -6.14
CA CYS A 169 -26.32 25.23 -5.43
C CYS A 169 -26.17 26.40 -6.44
N VAL A 170 -26.59 27.60 -6.03
CA VAL A 170 -26.36 28.84 -6.78
C VAL A 170 -25.74 29.80 -5.79
N PRO A 171 -24.44 30.14 -5.92
CA PRO A 171 -23.70 30.79 -4.84
C PRO A 171 -24.46 31.98 -4.29
N ALA A 172 -24.92 31.86 -3.06
CA ALA A 172 -25.61 32.92 -2.37
C ALA A 172 -24.62 34.10 -2.26
N PRO A 173 -25.03 35.35 -2.51
CA PRO A 173 -24.13 36.50 -2.37
C PRO A 173 -23.80 36.85 -0.90
N GLY A 174 -23.86 35.86 0.00
CA GLY A 174 -23.57 35.92 1.43
C GLY A 174 -22.42 35.02 1.90
N GLY A 175 -22.00 34.02 1.11
CA GLY A 175 -21.22 32.86 1.62
C GLY A 175 -22.15 31.80 2.25
N GLU A 176 -21.56 30.71 2.72
CA GLU A 176 -22.23 29.59 3.41
C GLU A 176 -23.10 30.05 4.61
N ASP A 177 -24.30 29.47 4.77
CA ASP A 177 -25.20 29.70 5.91
C ASP A 177 -25.14 28.49 6.87
N CYS A 178 -24.07 28.51 7.67
CA CYS A 178 -23.45 27.46 8.48
C CYS A 178 -24.30 26.57 9.42
N GLY A 179 -25.63 26.62 9.37
CA GLY A 179 -26.51 25.79 10.20
C GLY A 179 -27.86 25.49 9.57
N ASN A 180 -27.91 25.37 8.24
CA ASN A 180 -29.12 25.07 7.48
C ASN A 180 -29.09 23.71 6.75
N GLY A 181 -27.93 23.04 6.70
CA GLY A 181 -27.71 21.73 6.11
C GLY A 181 -27.57 21.72 4.59
N THR A 182 -27.17 22.85 3.97
CA THR A 182 -27.02 22.95 2.52
C THR A 182 -25.83 23.81 2.10
N ASP A 183 -25.04 23.30 1.15
CA ASP A 183 -23.97 24.02 0.44
C ASP A 183 -24.57 25.23 -0.32
N ASP A 184 -24.45 26.41 0.29
CA ASP A 184 -24.98 27.69 -0.16
C ASP A 184 -23.99 28.48 -1.03
N ASP A 185 -22.68 28.19 -1.00
CA ASP A 185 -21.66 28.89 -1.79
C ASP A 185 -20.88 28.08 -2.85
N CYS A 186 -21.18 26.78 -2.95
CA CYS A 186 -20.80 25.81 -3.99
C CYS A 186 -19.37 25.25 -3.92
N ASP A 187 -18.81 25.05 -2.73
CA ASP A 187 -17.45 24.53 -2.56
C ASP A 187 -17.37 23.02 -2.22
N THR A 188 -18.53 22.36 -2.07
CA THR A 188 -18.76 20.94 -1.71
C THR A 188 -18.66 20.57 -0.24
N THR A 189 -18.39 21.51 0.67
CA THR A 189 -18.68 21.33 2.09
C THR A 189 -20.05 21.90 2.50
N VAL A 190 -20.52 21.54 3.71
CA VAL A 190 -21.81 21.98 4.27
C VAL A 190 -21.67 22.32 5.74
N ASP A 191 -22.39 23.35 6.17
CA ASP A 191 -22.47 23.80 7.56
C ASP A 191 -21.07 23.83 8.23
N CYS A 192 -20.83 22.95 9.21
CA CYS A 192 -19.65 22.98 10.08
C CYS A 192 -18.52 22.05 9.63
N LEU A 193 -18.70 21.38 8.50
CA LEU A 193 -17.63 20.74 7.76
C LEU A 193 -16.96 21.74 6.80
N ASP A 194 -17.59 22.89 6.59
CA ASP A 194 -17.09 23.97 5.74
C ASP A 194 -15.99 24.82 6.39
N LEU A 195 -14.99 25.20 5.58
CA LEU A 195 -13.86 26.01 6.01
C LEU A 195 -14.26 27.47 6.24
N ASP A 196 -15.16 28.02 5.43
CA ASP A 196 -15.66 29.40 5.54
C ASP A 196 -16.65 29.56 6.72
N CYS A 197 -17.12 28.45 7.31
CA CYS A 197 -17.91 28.39 8.54
C CYS A 197 -17.12 28.20 9.84
N GLN A 198 -15.79 28.03 9.77
CA GLN A 198 -14.95 27.98 10.97
C GLN A 198 -15.03 29.31 11.74
N GLY A 199 -15.28 29.23 13.04
CA GLY A 199 -15.46 30.42 13.89
C GLY A 199 -16.89 30.98 13.92
N THR A 200 -17.89 30.27 13.37
CA THR A 200 -19.29 30.73 13.39
C THR A 200 -20.13 30.12 14.52
N PRO A 201 -21.11 30.85 15.09
CA PRO A 201 -21.96 30.32 16.18
C PRO A 201 -22.90 29.17 15.81
N ALA A 202 -23.05 28.86 14.53
CA ALA A 202 -23.75 27.65 14.12
C ALA A 202 -22.91 26.38 14.40
N CYS A 203 -21.58 26.54 14.46
CA CYS A 203 -20.59 25.46 14.54
C CYS A 203 -19.93 25.33 15.91
N GLY A 204 -20.66 25.72 16.95
CA GLY A 204 -20.25 25.56 18.35
C GLY A 204 -19.77 26.86 19.01
N CYS A 205 -19.28 27.83 18.24
CA CYS A 205 -18.69 29.06 18.77
C CYS A 205 -19.71 29.92 19.55
N ALA A 206 -19.57 29.97 20.87
CA ALA A 206 -20.36 30.83 21.74
C ALA A 206 -20.04 32.32 21.54
N ASP A 207 -20.87 33.21 22.09
CA ASP A 207 -20.54 34.65 22.19
C ASP A 207 -19.44 34.95 23.25
N ASN A 208 -18.99 33.94 24.02
CA ASN A 208 -17.95 33.97 25.06
C ASN A 208 -17.80 32.58 25.73
N GLU A 209 -16.58 32.21 26.09
CA GLU A 209 -16.20 30.91 26.68
C GLU A 209 -16.61 30.72 28.17
N ARG A 210 -17.12 31.77 28.84
CA ARG A 210 -17.38 31.88 30.31
C ARG A 210 -18.12 30.73 31.03
N GLN A 211 -18.66 29.72 30.35
CA GLN A 211 -19.31 28.55 30.96
C GLN A 211 -18.62 27.21 30.65
N GLN A 212 -17.51 27.23 29.90
CA GLN A 212 -16.84 26.04 29.39
C GLN A 212 -15.30 26.04 29.56
N CYS A 213 -14.74 27.08 30.19
CA CYS A 213 -13.33 27.41 30.53
C CYS A 213 -12.42 26.33 31.20
N GLY A 214 -12.63 25.04 30.96
CA GLY A 214 -11.83 23.94 31.48
C GLY A 214 -12.12 22.62 30.77
N ASN A 215 -12.49 22.67 29.49
CA ASN A 215 -12.81 21.49 28.68
C ASN A 215 -11.75 21.18 27.60
N GLY A 216 -10.78 22.07 27.37
CA GLY A 216 -9.72 21.91 26.37
C GLY A 216 -10.07 22.35 24.96
N PHE A 217 -11.14 23.13 24.76
CA PHE A 217 -11.61 23.61 23.45
C PHE A 217 -11.80 25.12 23.43
N ASP A 218 -11.42 25.76 22.32
CA ASP A 218 -11.70 27.16 22.00
C ASP A 218 -13.20 27.30 21.66
N ASP A 219 -14.03 27.47 22.69
CA ASP A 219 -15.49 27.45 22.57
C ASP A 219 -16.12 28.76 22.09
N ASP A 220 -15.39 29.88 21.99
CA ASP A 220 -15.86 31.11 21.32
C ASP A 220 -15.09 31.48 20.04
N CYS A 221 -14.08 30.66 19.70
CA CYS A 221 -13.35 30.64 18.44
C CYS A 221 -12.48 31.89 18.20
N ASP A 222 -11.96 32.49 19.27
CA ASP A 222 -11.08 33.67 19.25
C ASP A 222 -9.57 33.34 19.19
N THR A 223 -9.23 32.05 19.18
CA THR A 223 -7.88 31.42 19.18
C THR A 223 -7.18 31.30 20.53
N PHE A 224 -7.85 31.66 21.62
CA PHE A 224 -7.47 31.31 22.99
C PHE A 224 -8.45 30.25 23.53
N PHE A 225 -8.08 29.53 24.59
CA PHE A 225 -8.95 28.51 25.19
C PHE A 225 -8.70 28.36 26.69
N ASP A 226 -9.69 27.85 27.41
CA ASP A 226 -9.73 27.68 28.85
C ASP A 226 -9.21 28.94 29.60
N CYS A 227 -8.22 28.78 30.47
CA CYS A 227 -7.71 29.86 31.32
C CYS A 227 -6.66 30.77 30.65
N ASP A 228 -6.27 30.49 29.41
CA ASP A 228 -5.49 31.43 28.58
C ASP A 228 -6.43 32.42 27.86
N ASP A 229 -7.75 32.16 27.79
CA ASP A 229 -8.76 33.10 27.31
C ASP A 229 -9.10 34.23 28.32
N SER A 230 -9.43 35.39 27.78
CA SER A 230 -9.75 36.62 28.49
C SER A 230 -11.20 36.76 28.98
N ASP A 231 -12.18 36.09 28.37
CA ASP A 231 -13.56 36.03 28.85
C ASP A 231 -13.71 35.03 30.02
N CYS A 232 -12.88 33.99 30.03
CA CYS A 232 -12.63 33.05 31.13
C CYS A 232 -11.89 33.64 32.34
N ALA A 233 -11.28 34.83 32.24
CA ALA A 233 -10.60 35.52 33.35
C ALA A 233 -11.49 35.87 34.57
N THR A 234 -12.79 35.56 34.51
CA THR A 234 -13.74 35.70 35.62
C THR A 234 -14.38 34.39 36.09
N ASP A 235 -14.06 33.26 35.45
CA ASP A 235 -14.58 31.96 35.84
C ASP A 235 -13.87 31.43 37.11
N PRO A 236 -14.59 30.82 38.07
CA PRO A 236 -13.99 30.24 39.27
C PRO A 236 -12.82 29.27 39.03
N LEU A 237 -12.86 28.52 37.93
CA LEU A 237 -11.83 27.53 37.54
C LEU A 237 -10.51 28.25 37.20
N CYS A 238 -10.59 29.36 36.48
CA CYS A 238 -9.45 30.21 36.12
C CYS A 238 -9.14 31.32 37.14
N GLN A 239 -9.98 31.49 38.17
CA GLN A 239 -9.76 32.44 39.27
C GLN A 239 -9.00 31.86 40.46
N CYS A 240 -8.55 30.61 40.42
CA CYS A 240 -7.86 30.05 41.55
C CYS A 240 -6.56 30.79 41.86
N GLN A 241 -6.49 31.35 43.07
CA GLN A 241 -5.37 32.16 43.53
C GLN A 241 -4.47 31.35 44.45
N ALA A 242 -3.88 30.26 43.96
CA ALA A 242 -2.95 29.35 44.65
C ALA A 242 -2.57 29.79 46.08
N GLN A 243 -3.35 29.33 47.07
CA GLN A 243 -3.01 29.38 48.48
C GLN A 243 -2.75 27.94 48.91
N GLY A 244 -1.68 27.66 49.65
CA GLY A 244 -1.33 26.26 49.96
C GLY A 244 -2.47 25.46 50.61
N GLU A 245 -2.59 24.21 50.18
CA GLU A 245 -3.73 23.31 50.34
C GLU A 245 -4.23 23.09 51.79
N ASP A 246 -5.55 23.01 51.98
CA ASP A 246 -6.21 22.61 53.23
C ASP A 246 -6.71 21.16 53.15
N CYS A 247 -5.76 20.25 53.39
CA CYS A 247 -5.76 18.78 53.28
C CYS A 247 -6.86 17.98 54.01
N SER A 248 -8.07 18.51 54.18
CA SER A 248 -9.17 17.88 54.91
C SER A 248 -10.58 18.43 54.62
N ASN A 249 -10.75 19.29 53.62
CA ASN A 249 -11.98 20.02 53.36
C ASN A 249 -12.77 19.59 52.11
N GLY A 250 -12.21 18.67 51.30
CA GLY A 250 -12.88 18.07 50.14
C GLY A 250 -12.82 18.93 48.88
N LYS A 251 -11.76 19.71 48.71
CA LYS A 251 -11.53 20.60 47.58
C LYS A 251 -10.07 20.55 47.14
N ASP A 252 -9.81 21.32 46.11
CA ASP A 252 -8.51 21.73 45.59
C ASP A 252 -8.46 23.25 45.82
N ASP A 253 -7.68 23.69 46.82
CA ASP A 253 -7.52 25.07 47.25
C ASP A 253 -6.25 25.74 46.68
N ASP A 254 -5.29 24.96 46.17
CA ASP A 254 -4.06 25.46 45.51
C ASP A 254 -4.00 25.31 43.98
N CYS A 255 -4.86 24.46 43.42
CA CYS A 255 -5.28 24.34 42.02
C CYS A 255 -4.34 23.66 41.05
N ASP A 256 -3.86 22.46 41.44
CA ASP A 256 -3.24 21.49 40.56
C ASP A 256 -4.18 20.35 40.10
N ASN A 257 -5.48 20.42 40.45
CA ASN A 257 -6.53 19.41 40.27
C ASN A 257 -6.43 18.16 41.18
N ILE A 258 -5.69 18.24 42.28
CA ILE A 258 -5.55 17.14 43.23
C ILE A 258 -6.09 17.58 44.62
N VAL A 259 -7.01 16.78 45.18
CA VAL A 259 -7.80 17.17 46.38
C VAL A 259 -7.32 16.51 47.68
N ASP A 260 -7.33 17.25 48.79
CA ASP A 260 -7.02 16.77 50.14
C ASP A 260 -5.75 15.87 50.20
N CYS A 261 -5.91 14.60 50.57
CA CYS A 261 -4.82 13.65 50.79
C CYS A 261 -4.33 12.95 49.52
N ALA A 262 -4.94 13.23 48.37
CA ALA A 262 -4.36 12.85 47.10
C ALA A 262 -3.23 13.81 46.69
N ASP A 263 -3.27 15.07 47.18
CA ASP A 263 -2.26 16.09 46.88
C ASP A 263 -0.90 15.76 47.52
N SER A 264 0.14 15.96 46.73
CA SER A 264 1.53 15.78 47.11
C SER A 264 2.03 16.83 48.13
N ASP A 265 1.50 18.05 48.13
CA ASP A 265 1.85 19.08 49.11
C ASP A 265 1.20 18.81 50.49
N CYS A 266 0.12 18.01 50.51
CA CYS A 266 -0.50 17.45 51.71
C CYS A 266 0.23 16.25 52.36
N ALA A 267 1.25 15.68 51.71
CA ALA A 267 1.91 14.42 52.12
C ALA A 267 2.59 14.41 53.52
N THR A 268 2.61 15.54 54.24
CA THR A 268 3.14 15.63 55.62
C THR A 268 2.11 16.05 56.67
N GLN A 269 0.84 16.25 56.28
CA GLN A 269 -0.20 16.72 57.21
C GLN A 269 -0.85 15.57 58.00
N PRO A 270 -1.12 15.75 59.32
CA PRO A 270 -1.67 14.68 60.16
C PRO A 270 -3.05 14.14 59.76
N ALA A 271 -3.80 14.87 58.92
CA ALA A 271 -5.10 14.43 58.41
C ALA A 271 -4.98 13.23 57.43
N CYS A 272 -3.83 13.11 56.77
CA CYS A 272 -3.62 12.19 55.65
C CYS A 272 -2.79 10.94 56.02
N LEU A 273 -2.61 10.66 57.31
CA LEU A 273 -1.79 9.54 57.77
C LEU A 273 -2.53 8.19 57.88
N CYS A 274 -3.88 8.16 57.88
CA CYS A 274 -4.66 6.91 57.87
C CYS A 274 -6.19 7.09 57.64
N VAL A 275 -6.64 7.16 56.39
CA VAL A 275 -8.04 7.06 55.91
C VAL A 275 -7.96 6.51 54.46
N PRO A 276 -8.82 5.57 54.00
CA PRO A 276 -10.14 5.18 54.53
C PRO A 276 -10.12 4.06 55.58
N PRO A 277 -11.00 4.10 56.60
CA PRO A 277 -11.17 2.99 57.54
C PRO A 277 -11.82 1.79 56.84
N GLY A 278 -11.27 0.60 57.03
CA GLY A 278 -11.80 -0.66 56.48
C GLY A 278 -11.12 -1.17 55.22
N VAL A 279 -9.94 -0.67 54.86
CA VAL A 279 -8.99 -1.45 54.06
C VAL A 279 -8.37 -2.55 54.94
N PRO A 280 -8.05 -3.75 54.41
CA PRO A 280 -7.37 -4.79 55.21
C PRO A 280 -5.92 -4.42 55.53
N GLU A 281 -5.44 -4.84 56.70
CA GLU A 281 -4.04 -4.67 57.15
C GLU A 281 -2.99 -5.18 56.14
N VAL A 282 -1.91 -4.39 55.95
CA VAL A 282 -0.76 -4.71 55.10
C VAL A 282 0.37 -5.27 55.96
N CYS A 283 0.50 -6.59 55.92
CA CYS A 283 1.18 -7.38 56.96
C CYS A 283 2.71 -7.26 57.09
N ASP A 284 3.35 -6.29 56.44
CA ASP A 284 4.81 -6.10 56.40
C ASP A 284 5.31 -4.62 56.37
N ASP A 285 4.41 -3.64 56.32
CA ASP A 285 4.74 -2.22 56.13
C ASP A 285 5.07 -1.45 57.44
N LYS A 286 4.81 -2.06 58.60
CA LYS A 286 4.97 -1.52 59.98
C LYS A 286 4.01 -0.39 60.35
N GLN A 287 2.90 -0.27 59.65
CA GLN A 287 1.83 0.68 59.91
C GLN A 287 0.59 -0.09 60.39
N ASP A 288 -0.43 0.67 60.79
CA ASP A 288 -1.72 0.17 61.29
C ASP A 288 -2.73 0.63 60.24
N ASN A 289 -2.85 -0.13 59.15
CA ASN A 289 -3.55 0.33 57.94
C ASN A 289 -5.07 0.29 58.12
N ASP A 290 -5.57 -0.61 58.97
CA ASP A 290 -7.01 -0.75 59.25
C ASP A 290 -7.48 -0.04 60.54
N CYS A 291 -6.52 0.46 61.35
CA CYS A 291 -6.71 1.24 62.57
C CYS A 291 -7.26 0.45 63.78
N ASP A 292 -7.03 -0.87 63.82
CA ASP A 292 -7.30 -1.78 64.94
C ASP A 292 -6.37 -1.53 66.16
N GLY A 293 -5.13 -1.09 65.91
CA GLY A 293 -4.10 -0.87 66.93
C GLY A 293 -3.09 -2.02 67.09
N LEU A 294 -3.16 -3.02 66.23
CA LEU A 294 -2.10 -3.99 65.95
C LEU A 294 -1.36 -3.56 64.66
N VAL A 295 -0.28 -4.28 64.32
CA VAL A 295 0.64 -3.94 63.21
C VAL A 295 1.29 -5.23 62.69
N ASP A 296 1.39 -5.38 61.36
CA ASP A 296 2.08 -6.49 60.68
C ASP A 296 1.62 -7.89 61.20
N CYS A 297 2.54 -8.84 61.31
CA CYS A 297 2.34 -10.17 61.91
C CYS A 297 2.03 -10.20 63.42
N ALA A 298 1.84 -9.05 64.08
CA ALA A 298 1.21 -9.00 65.40
C ALA A 298 -0.32 -8.88 65.30
N ASP A 299 -0.83 -8.49 64.12
CA ASP A 299 -2.24 -8.44 63.77
C ASP A 299 -2.85 -9.84 63.55
N LEU A 300 -4.17 -9.97 63.79
CA LEU A 300 -4.90 -11.23 63.68
C LEU A 300 -5.44 -11.52 62.27
N ASP A 301 -5.72 -10.49 61.47
CA ASP A 301 -6.15 -10.61 60.08
C ASP A 301 -4.94 -10.89 59.13
N CYS A 302 -3.73 -10.69 59.64
CA CYS A 302 -2.47 -11.16 59.04
C CYS A 302 -2.15 -12.66 59.26
N VAL A 303 -2.97 -13.41 60.02
CA VAL A 303 -2.71 -14.83 60.31
C VAL A 303 -2.85 -15.69 59.05
N GLY A 304 -1.70 -16.17 58.55
CA GLY A 304 -1.61 -17.05 57.38
C GLY A 304 -1.27 -16.33 56.07
N LYS A 305 -1.04 -15.01 56.11
CA LYS A 305 -0.50 -14.23 54.99
C LYS A 305 0.99 -14.57 54.76
N PRO A 306 1.52 -14.46 53.52
CA PRO A 306 2.90 -14.86 53.21
C PRO A 306 3.96 -14.15 54.05
N ALA A 307 3.81 -12.85 54.27
CA ALA A 307 4.65 -12.00 55.14
C ALA A 307 4.89 -12.57 56.56
N CYS A 308 3.97 -13.40 57.06
CA CYS A 308 3.99 -13.96 58.41
C CYS A 308 4.31 -15.47 58.43
N LYS A 309 4.69 -16.04 57.29
CA LYS A 309 5.14 -17.41 57.10
C LYS A 309 6.67 -17.46 57.30
N GLN A 310 7.22 -18.58 57.76
CA GLN A 310 8.69 -18.70 57.92
C GLN A 310 9.36 -19.14 56.62
N CYS A 311 9.54 -18.16 55.74
CA CYS A 311 10.27 -18.22 54.48
C CYS A 311 11.72 -18.68 54.64
N LYS A 312 12.29 -19.28 53.58
CA LYS A 312 13.73 -19.53 53.43
C LYS A 312 14.12 -19.22 51.99
N PRO A 313 15.38 -18.83 51.72
CA PRO A 313 15.83 -18.55 50.36
C PRO A 313 15.51 -19.70 49.40
N GLU A 314 15.07 -19.34 48.19
CA GLU A 314 14.53 -20.27 47.22
C GLU A 314 15.51 -21.38 46.80
N VAL A 315 14.97 -22.54 46.45
CA VAL A 315 15.69 -23.73 45.99
C VAL A 315 15.32 -24.01 44.54
N CYS A 316 15.96 -23.25 43.64
CA CYS A 316 15.73 -23.29 42.20
C CYS A 316 15.72 -24.72 41.62
N GLY A 317 14.58 -25.15 41.09
CA GLY A 317 14.41 -26.41 40.36
C GLY A 317 13.82 -27.57 41.16
N ASP A 318 13.13 -27.32 42.29
CA ASP A 318 12.45 -28.36 43.08
C ASP A 318 10.91 -28.33 43.00
N GLY A 319 10.33 -27.32 42.34
CA GLY A 319 8.89 -27.22 42.08
C GLY A 319 8.06 -26.73 43.28
N ILE A 320 8.70 -26.08 44.25
CA ILE A 320 8.08 -25.60 45.48
C ILE A 320 8.47 -24.14 45.72
N ASP A 321 7.48 -23.31 46.05
CA ASP A 321 7.65 -21.98 46.63
C ASP A 321 8.17 -22.11 48.08
N ASN A 322 9.48 -21.96 48.27
CA ASN A 322 10.20 -22.09 49.55
C ASN A 322 10.40 -20.72 50.25
N ASP A 323 10.49 -19.67 49.44
CA ASP A 323 10.68 -18.26 49.77
C ASP A 323 9.35 -17.53 50.11
N CYS A 324 8.22 -18.06 49.64
CA CYS A 324 6.84 -17.63 49.89
C CYS A 324 6.41 -16.34 49.20
N ASP A 325 7.08 -15.91 48.12
CA ASP A 325 6.62 -14.81 47.26
C ASP A 325 5.54 -15.23 46.23
N ASN A 326 5.23 -16.53 46.17
CA ASN A 326 4.32 -17.23 45.24
C ASN A 326 4.86 -17.45 43.82
N LEU A 327 6.14 -17.17 43.61
CA LEU A 327 6.89 -17.60 42.44
C LEU A 327 7.53 -18.98 42.75
N VAL A 328 7.90 -19.73 41.70
CA VAL A 328 8.41 -21.10 41.84
C VAL A 328 9.54 -21.30 40.84
N ASP A 329 10.65 -21.88 41.31
CA ASP A 329 11.84 -22.17 40.50
C ASP A 329 12.29 -20.94 39.68
N CYS A 330 12.35 -21.06 38.36
CA CYS A 330 12.81 -20.00 37.46
C CYS A 330 11.80 -18.86 37.24
N GLY A 331 10.61 -18.95 37.85
CA GLY A 331 9.69 -17.83 37.97
C GLY A 331 10.07 -16.85 39.09
N ASP A 332 10.95 -17.23 40.02
CA ASP A 332 11.38 -16.43 41.18
C ASP A 332 12.63 -15.58 40.85
N ASP A 333 12.57 -14.28 41.12
CA ASP A 333 13.67 -13.32 40.88
C ASP A 333 14.95 -13.66 41.67
N SER A 334 14.83 -14.36 42.80
CA SER A 334 15.95 -14.89 43.59
C SER A 334 16.74 -15.97 42.84
N CYS A 335 16.12 -16.62 41.84
CA CYS A 335 16.73 -17.64 40.98
C CYS A 335 17.35 -17.08 39.68
N PHE A 336 17.32 -15.76 39.45
CA PHE A 336 17.80 -15.08 38.22
C PHE A 336 19.24 -15.41 37.77
N PHE A 337 20.11 -15.85 38.68
CA PHE A 337 21.48 -16.28 38.37
C PHE A 337 21.76 -17.77 38.65
N ASP A 338 20.75 -18.58 38.94
CA ASP A 338 20.96 -20.02 39.12
C ASP A 338 21.22 -20.70 37.75
N PRO A 339 22.25 -21.57 37.64
CA PRO A 339 22.50 -22.33 36.41
C PRO A 339 21.35 -23.22 35.91
N SER A 340 20.28 -23.45 36.69
CA SER A 340 19.06 -24.11 36.20
C SER A 340 18.09 -23.16 35.49
N CYS A 341 18.26 -21.85 35.61
CA CYS A 341 17.30 -20.82 35.23
C CYS A 341 17.86 -19.75 34.27
N THR A 342 19.04 -19.98 33.69
CA THR A 342 19.52 -19.12 32.60
C THR A 342 18.75 -19.42 31.31
N PRO A 343 18.00 -18.47 30.72
CA PRO A 343 17.51 -18.64 29.36
C PRO A 343 18.71 -18.82 28.42
N THR A 344 18.64 -19.85 27.59
CA THR A 344 19.65 -20.11 26.56
C THR A 344 19.42 -19.14 25.41
N ALA A 345 20.11 -18.00 25.44
CA ALA A 345 19.95 -16.94 24.45
C ALA A 345 19.88 -17.46 23.01
N GLU A 346 18.80 -17.07 22.31
CA GLU A 346 18.45 -17.59 20.99
C GLU A 346 19.57 -17.38 19.96
N ILE A 347 19.80 -18.39 19.12
CA ILE A 347 20.79 -18.35 18.05
C ILE A 347 20.03 -18.18 16.73
N CYS A 348 19.70 -16.91 16.44
CA CYS A 348 18.84 -16.39 15.37
C CYS A 348 19.15 -16.77 13.90
N ASN A 349 19.74 -17.92 13.61
CA ASN A 349 20.04 -18.43 12.27
C ASN A 349 20.25 -19.95 12.20
N ASN A 350 19.52 -20.75 12.98
CA ASN A 350 19.76 -22.19 13.10
C ASN A 350 18.54 -23.13 13.03
N GLU A 351 17.35 -22.59 12.71
CA GLU A 351 16.07 -23.30 12.57
C GLU A 351 15.61 -24.02 13.86
N LYS A 352 15.94 -23.46 15.02
CA LYS A 352 15.46 -23.95 16.32
C LYS A 352 14.97 -22.83 17.21
N ASP A 353 14.32 -23.32 18.25
CA ASP A 353 13.86 -22.69 19.46
C ASP A 353 14.89 -23.10 20.53
N ASP A 354 16.05 -22.42 20.56
CA ASP A 354 17.14 -22.68 21.49
C ASP A 354 16.81 -22.16 22.91
N ASP A 355 15.91 -21.17 23.04
CA ASP A 355 15.45 -20.64 24.33
C ASP A 355 14.14 -21.28 24.87
N ASN A 356 13.35 -21.92 23.99
CA ASN A 356 12.11 -22.67 24.24
C ASN A 356 10.85 -21.81 24.47
N ASP A 357 10.79 -20.58 23.93
CA ASP A 357 9.61 -19.71 23.91
C ASP A 357 8.54 -20.07 22.85
N THR A 358 8.85 -21.01 21.95
CA THR A 358 8.05 -21.50 20.80
C THR A 358 8.17 -20.73 19.47
N LEU A 359 9.00 -19.69 19.41
CA LEU A 359 9.38 -18.99 18.19
C LEU A 359 10.77 -19.47 17.70
N ILE A 360 11.13 -19.16 16.45
CA ILE A 360 12.40 -19.57 15.86
C ILE A 360 13.03 -18.43 15.05
N ASP A 361 14.35 -18.33 15.10
CA ASP A 361 15.15 -17.39 14.32
C ASP A 361 14.57 -15.96 14.28
N CYS A 362 14.38 -15.36 13.10
CA CYS A 362 13.87 -14.00 12.96
C CYS A 362 12.36 -13.83 13.18
N GLN A 363 11.65 -14.89 13.59
CA GLN A 363 10.26 -14.81 14.08
C GLN A 363 10.22 -14.52 15.60
N ASP A 364 11.35 -14.70 16.28
CA ASP A 364 11.55 -14.42 17.70
C ASP A 364 11.78 -12.90 17.96
N PRO A 365 11.02 -12.27 18.89
CA PRO A 365 11.23 -10.88 19.33
C PRO A 365 12.62 -10.57 19.88
N ASP A 366 13.31 -11.50 20.54
CA ASP A 366 14.66 -11.30 21.07
C ASP A 366 15.70 -11.20 19.94
N CYS A 367 15.38 -11.76 18.77
CA CYS A 367 16.13 -11.58 17.53
C CYS A 367 15.84 -10.25 16.82
N ALA A 368 14.87 -9.42 17.25
CA ALA A 368 14.47 -8.17 16.57
C ALA A 368 15.53 -7.06 16.52
N SER A 369 16.63 -7.19 17.28
CA SER A 369 17.80 -6.31 17.20
C SER A 369 19.06 -7.00 16.65
N ASN A 370 18.98 -8.29 16.32
CA ASN A 370 20.08 -9.06 15.79
C ASN A 370 20.43 -8.57 14.36
N PRO A 371 21.70 -8.28 14.05
CA PRO A 371 22.11 -7.86 12.71
C PRO A 371 21.70 -8.80 11.58
N ILE A 372 21.40 -10.08 11.85
CA ILE A 372 20.91 -11.09 10.89
C ILE A 372 19.41 -10.91 10.56
N CYS A 373 18.62 -10.36 11.47
CA CYS A 373 17.18 -10.14 11.27
C CYS A 373 16.85 -8.69 10.92
N VAL A 374 17.77 -7.75 11.17
CA VAL A 374 17.66 -6.32 10.80
C VAL A 374 18.54 -5.99 9.58
N VAL A 375 18.82 -6.96 8.69
CA VAL A 375 19.69 -6.74 7.53
C VAL A 375 18.96 -5.85 6.52
N LYS A 376 19.31 -4.56 6.53
CA LYS A 376 18.92 -3.61 5.48
C LYS A 376 19.38 -4.17 4.14
N GLN A 377 18.52 -4.11 3.12
CA GLN A 377 18.75 -4.61 1.77
C GLN A 377 18.58 -6.13 1.57
N SER A 378 17.93 -6.88 2.47
CA SER A 378 17.87 -8.35 2.34
C SER A 378 16.54 -8.94 1.88
N ASN A 379 15.46 -8.16 1.88
CA ASN A 379 14.16 -8.60 1.36
C ASN A 379 13.28 -7.40 1.00
N CYS A 380 12.09 -7.68 0.48
CA CYS A 380 11.10 -6.67 0.11
C CYS A 380 10.52 -5.84 1.26
N LEU A 381 10.76 -6.19 2.53
CA LEU A 381 10.41 -5.35 3.68
C LEU A 381 11.49 -4.32 4.02
N SER A 382 12.72 -4.54 3.54
CA SER A 382 13.90 -3.73 3.84
C SER A 382 14.66 -3.19 2.60
N PRO A 383 14.03 -2.93 1.44
CA PRO A 383 14.72 -2.65 0.20
C PRO A 383 15.49 -1.33 0.27
N LYS A 384 16.69 -1.32 -0.30
CA LYS A 384 17.62 -0.18 -0.18
C LYS A 384 17.57 0.76 -1.38
N LEU A 385 17.35 2.05 -1.13
CA LEU A 385 17.33 3.08 -2.17
C LEU A 385 18.68 3.20 -2.88
N ILE A 386 18.63 3.16 -4.22
CA ILE A 386 19.66 3.57 -5.17
C ILE A 386 19.33 5.02 -5.57
N PRO A 387 20.03 6.04 -5.04
CA PRO A 387 19.78 7.45 -5.39
C PRO A 387 20.34 7.88 -6.76
N GLY A 388 20.97 6.96 -7.52
CA GLY A 388 21.50 7.22 -8.86
C GLY A 388 22.70 6.33 -9.21
N THR A 389 23.37 6.68 -10.33
CA THR A 389 24.59 6.02 -10.83
C THR A 389 25.66 5.87 -9.75
N GLY A 390 26.19 4.66 -9.60
CA GLY A 390 27.18 4.34 -8.58
C GLY A 390 27.46 2.85 -8.43
N GLN A 391 28.26 2.51 -7.43
CA GLN A 391 28.57 1.13 -7.06
C GLN A 391 28.08 0.85 -5.64
N TYR A 392 27.22 -0.14 -5.52
CA TYR A 392 26.60 -0.60 -4.29
C TYR A 392 27.23 -1.93 -3.88
N ARG A 393 27.38 -2.15 -2.58
CA ARG A 393 28.09 -3.30 -2.02
C ARG A 393 27.36 -3.78 -0.77
N GLY A 394 27.42 -5.08 -0.55
CA GLY A 394 26.85 -5.78 0.61
C GLY A 394 27.33 -7.22 0.65
N ASP A 395 26.60 -8.05 1.37
CA ASP A 395 26.83 -9.49 1.50
C ASP A 395 25.45 -10.17 1.53
N THR A 396 25.29 -11.29 0.85
CA THR A 396 24.06 -12.12 0.88
C THR A 396 24.12 -13.28 1.86
N THR A 397 25.28 -13.52 2.51
CA THR A 397 25.48 -14.67 3.41
C THR A 397 24.47 -14.68 4.56
N GLY A 398 23.59 -15.67 4.58
CA GLY A 398 22.55 -15.84 5.60
C GLY A 398 21.32 -14.94 5.43
N ASN A 399 21.16 -14.29 4.27
CA ASN A 399 19.89 -13.68 3.91
C ASN A 399 18.85 -14.77 3.58
N VAL A 400 17.57 -14.45 3.74
CA VAL A 400 16.48 -15.32 3.29
C VAL A 400 16.28 -15.18 1.78
N GLY A 401 16.04 -16.29 1.08
CA GLY A 401 15.50 -16.29 -0.28
C GLY A 401 13.98 -16.34 -0.24
N GLU A 402 13.33 -15.18 -0.32
CA GLU A 402 11.86 -15.05 -0.33
C GLU A 402 11.30 -14.88 -1.75
N THR A 403 12.12 -14.38 -2.67
CA THR A 403 11.75 -14.17 -4.07
C THR A 403 12.82 -14.72 -5.00
N SER A 404 12.42 -15.08 -6.21
CA SER A 404 13.32 -15.48 -7.29
C SER A 404 12.94 -14.77 -8.59
N GLY A 405 13.86 -14.84 -9.57
CA GLY A 405 13.65 -14.39 -10.95
C GLY A 405 13.42 -15.56 -11.91
N SER A 406 12.97 -15.28 -13.14
CA SER A 406 12.70 -16.32 -14.15
C SER A 406 13.95 -17.11 -14.60
N CYS A 407 15.15 -16.63 -14.26
CA CYS A 407 16.45 -17.21 -14.60
C CYS A 407 17.21 -17.81 -13.39
N GLY A 408 16.66 -17.76 -12.17
CA GLY A 408 17.28 -18.29 -10.95
C GLY A 408 17.07 -17.39 -9.74
N GLY A 409 17.87 -17.58 -8.69
CA GLY A 409 17.74 -16.86 -7.43
C GLY A 409 17.01 -17.69 -6.37
N ASP A 410 17.58 -18.83 -5.98
CA ASP A 410 17.02 -19.70 -4.93
C ASP A 410 17.76 -19.52 -3.58
N ALA A 411 18.72 -18.59 -3.48
CA ALA A 411 19.59 -18.39 -2.33
C ALA A 411 19.22 -17.11 -1.55
N GLY A 412 20.06 -16.67 -0.61
CA GLY A 412 19.87 -15.38 0.05
C GLY A 412 19.91 -14.20 -0.92
N GLU A 413 18.84 -13.43 -0.99
CA GLU A 413 18.70 -12.29 -1.91
C GLU A 413 19.20 -10.96 -1.29
N ALA A 414 19.50 -9.97 -2.12
CA ALA A 414 19.71 -8.58 -1.71
C ALA A 414 18.89 -7.62 -2.56
N VAL A 415 17.98 -6.89 -1.92
CA VAL A 415 16.93 -6.08 -2.55
C VAL A 415 17.22 -4.58 -2.46
N PHE A 416 17.14 -3.94 -3.61
CA PHE A 416 17.28 -2.50 -3.81
C PHE A 416 16.06 -1.93 -4.53
N TYR A 417 15.95 -0.61 -4.57
CA TYR A 417 14.98 0.06 -5.45
C TYR A 417 15.50 1.41 -5.96
N PHE A 418 15.02 1.85 -7.12
CA PHE A 418 15.16 3.20 -7.64
C PHE A 418 13.85 3.71 -8.24
N THR A 419 13.71 5.03 -8.35
CA THR A 419 12.57 5.69 -8.99
C THR A 419 13.06 6.57 -10.13
N LEU A 420 12.49 6.37 -11.31
CA LEU A 420 12.74 7.20 -12.50
C LEU A 420 11.63 8.25 -12.64
N THR A 421 12.01 9.50 -12.85
CA THR A 421 11.08 10.63 -13.10
C THR A 421 10.95 10.99 -14.58
N THR A 422 11.89 10.54 -15.40
CA THR A 422 11.92 10.68 -16.86
C THR A 422 12.29 9.32 -17.45
N ALA A 423 12.02 9.11 -18.74
CA ALA A 423 12.59 7.97 -19.43
C ALA A 423 14.12 8.01 -19.30
N SER A 424 14.73 6.85 -19.02
CA SER A 424 16.15 6.72 -18.71
C SER A 424 16.71 5.41 -19.23
N ARG A 425 17.91 5.44 -19.83
CA ARG A 425 18.69 4.22 -20.08
C ARG A 425 19.21 3.71 -18.74
N VAL A 426 19.09 2.41 -18.48
CA VAL A 426 19.54 1.80 -17.22
C VAL A 426 20.40 0.57 -17.49
N HIS A 427 21.63 0.61 -16.99
CA HIS A 427 22.56 -0.50 -17.00
C HIS A 427 22.85 -0.96 -15.57
N LEU A 428 22.71 -2.27 -15.34
CA LEU A 428 22.95 -2.94 -14.06
C LEU A 428 23.87 -4.14 -14.30
N ASP A 429 24.88 -4.34 -13.47
CA ASP A 429 25.70 -5.55 -13.50
C ASP A 429 26.21 -5.93 -12.11
N THR A 430 26.52 -7.21 -11.90
CA THR A 430 27.06 -7.71 -10.63
C THR A 430 28.58 -7.93 -10.66
N ILE A 431 29.30 -7.35 -11.64
CA ILE A 431 30.72 -7.62 -11.89
C ILE A 431 31.57 -7.18 -10.70
N GLY A 432 32.23 -8.17 -10.10
CA GLY A 432 33.05 -8.01 -8.88
C GLY A 432 32.47 -8.69 -7.65
N THR A 433 31.27 -9.27 -7.76
CA THR A 433 30.68 -10.22 -6.79
C THR A 433 31.54 -11.49 -6.65
N SER A 434 31.51 -12.15 -5.50
CA SER A 434 32.36 -13.31 -5.20
C SER A 434 31.71 -14.69 -5.40
N PHE A 435 30.45 -14.72 -5.82
CA PHE A 435 29.61 -15.91 -6.02
C PHE A 435 28.89 -15.85 -7.36
N ASP A 436 28.30 -16.98 -7.75
CA ASP A 436 27.47 -17.13 -8.96
C ASP A 436 26.12 -16.43 -8.75
N SER A 437 25.97 -15.26 -9.38
CA SER A 437 24.96 -14.28 -9.01
C SER A 437 23.90 -14.09 -10.10
N VAL A 438 22.63 -14.13 -9.72
CA VAL A 438 21.49 -13.77 -10.57
C VAL A 438 21.08 -12.33 -10.28
N LEU A 439 20.68 -11.60 -11.32
CA LEU A 439 20.20 -10.22 -11.25
C LEU A 439 18.85 -10.11 -11.95
N TYR A 440 17.83 -9.65 -11.25
CA TYR A 440 16.51 -9.39 -11.84
C TYR A 440 15.89 -8.08 -11.36
N VAL A 441 14.95 -7.57 -12.16
CA VAL A 441 14.27 -6.28 -11.93
C VAL A 441 12.76 -6.45 -12.04
N LYS A 442 12.01 -5.98 -11.04
CA LYS A 442 10.54 -5.95 -11.01
C LYS A 442 10.01 -4.51 -10.95
N LYS A 443 8.90 -4.20 -11.63
CA LYS A 443 8.23 -2.88 -11.57
C LYS A 443 6.90 -2.97 -10.81
N GLY A 444 6.56 -1.90 -10.08
CA GLY A 444 5.28 -1.77 -9.36
C GLY A 444 5.45 -2.11 -7.89
N SER A 445 5.16 -3.36 -7.50
CA SER A 445 5.41 -3.86 -6.14
C SER A 445 6.67 -4.75 -6.09
N CYS A 446 7.24 -4.93 -4.90
CA CYS A 446 8.49 -5.67 -4.76
C CYS A 446 8.30 -7.19 -4.96
N LYS A 447 7.37 -7.81 -4.21
CA LYS A 447 7.11 -9.27 -4.34
C LYS A 447 6.25 -9.64 -5.56
N GLY A 448 5.18 -8.88 -5.81
CA GLY A 448 4.18 -9.16 -6.86
C GLY A 448 4.39 -8.40 -8.18
N GLY A 449 5.45 -7.59 -8.29
CA GLY A 449 5.70 -6.77 -9.47
C GLY A 449 6.07 -7.60 -10.70
N LYS A 450 5.68 -7.12 -11.88
CA LYS A 450 6.06 -7.75 -13.15
C LYS A 450 7.58 -7.68 -13.31
N GLU A 451 8.20 -8.83 -13.60
CA GLU A 451 9.61 -8.89 -14.00
C GLU A 451 9.81 -8.21 -15.36
N PHE A 452 10.78 -7.30 -15.43
CA PHE A 452 11.19 -6.58 -16.64
C PHE A 452 12.43 -7.19 -17.30
N GLY A 453 13.27 -7.87 -16.52
CA GLY A 453 14.45 -8.58 -16.99
C GLY A 453 15.08 -9.41 -15.88
N CYS A 454 15.71 -10.51 -16.28
CA CYS A 454 16.48 -11.43 -15.44
C CYS A 454 17.71 -11.87 -16.24
N ASP A 455 18.88 -11.91 -15.61
CA ASP A 455 20.12 -12.47 -16.18
C ASP A 455 20.91 -13.21 -15.08
N ASP A 456 21.68 -14.23 -15.48
CA ASP A 456 22.56 -15.03 -14.62
C ASP A 456 24.05 -14.79 -14.94
N ASP A 457 24.43 -14.87 -16.21
CA ASP A 457 25.83 -15.10 -16.60
C ASP A 457 26.39 -14.06 -17.63
N SER A 458 25.57 -13.12 -18.13
CA SER A 458 25.94 -12.26 -19.28
C SER A 458 26.99 -11.19 -18.97
N GLY A 459 27.31 -10.94 -17.70
CA GLY A 459 28.45 -10.11 -17.29
C GLY A 459 29.81 -10.80 -17.50
N GLY A 460 29.83 -12.12 -17.72
CA GLY A 460 30.97 -12.88 -18.25
C GLY A 460 32.22 -12.96 -17.36
N SER A 461 32.15 -12.43 -16.13
CA SER A 461 33.27 -12.35 -15.19
C SER A 461 32.90 -13.02 -13.87
N ALA A 462 33.35 -14.28 -13.71
CA ALA A 462 33.10 -15.09 -12.50
C ALA A 462 31.61 -15.28 -12.17
N TRP A 463 30.81 -15.61 -13.19
CA TRP A 463 29.37 -15.86 -13.07
C TRP A 463 28.59 -14.68 -12.50
N ALA A 464 28.79 -13.55 -13.17
CA ALA A 464 28.15 -12.28 -12.84
C ALA A 464 27.09 -11.96 -13.89
N ALA A 465 25.88 -11.66 -13.42
CA ALA A 465 24.78 -11.22 -14.24
C ALA A 465 24.92 -9.76 -14.71
N LYS A 466 24.21 -9.44 -15.77
CA LYS A 466 24.17 -8.11 -16.39
C LYS A 466 22.84 -7.87 -17.12
N LEU A 467 22.20 -6.74 -16.81
CA LEU A 467 21.03 -6.22 -17.52
C LEU A 467 21.36 -4.87 -18.17
N ASP A 468 21.06 -4.75 -19.46
CA ASP A 468 21.04 -3.49 -20.21
C ASP A 468 19.59 -3.22 -20.63
N PHE A 469 18.96 -2.21 -20.04
CA PHE A 469 17.69 -1.67 -20.52
C PHE A 469 17.98 -0.44 -21.38
N THR A 470 17.69 -0.53 -22.69
CA THR A 470 17.83 0.60 -23.62
C THR A 470 17.06 1.81 -23.11
N ILE A 471 15.81 1.60 -22.72
CA ILE A 471 14.96 2.63 -22.13
C ILE A 471 14.05 2.04 -21.04
N LEU A 472 13.93 2.74 -19.91
CA LEU A 472 12.91 2.50 -18.88
C LEU A 472 12.12 3.79 -18.65
N TYR A 473 10.81 3.72 -18.83
CA TYR A 473 9.88 4.82 -18.56
C TYR A 473 9.72 5.12 -17.05
N PRO A 474 9.21 6.31 -16.66
CA PRO A 474 9.01 6.69 -15.26
C PRO A 474 8.32 5.64 -14.38
N GLY A 475 8.66 5.64 -13.09
CA GLY A 475 8.12 4.73 -12.07
C GLY A 475 9.19 4.13 -11.15
N THR A 476 8.75 3.30 -10.20
CA THR A 476 9.62 2.63 -9.23
C THR A 476 9.93 1.20 -9.65
N TYR A 477 11.22 0.85 -9.58
CA TYR A 477 11.81 -0.42 -9.97
C TYR A 477 12.56 -1.02 -8.78
N TYR A 478 12.34 -2.30 -8.51
CA TYR A 478 13.05 -3.09 -7.51
C TYR A 478 14.10 -3.96 -8.18
N VAL A 479 15.32 -3.97 -7.65
CA VAL A 479 16.47 -4.70 -8.18
C VAL A 479 16.92 -5.74 -7.16
N PHE A 480 17.10 -6.97 -7.62
CA PHE A 480 17.41 -8.13 -6.79
C PHE A 480 18.76 -8.69 -7.21
N VAL A 481 19.68 -8.81 -6.26
CA VAL A 481 20.99 -9.45 -6.42
C VAL A 481 20.99 -10.71 -5.60
N ASP A 482 21.01 -11.87 -6.24
CA ASP A 482 20.71 -13.16 -5.63
C ASP A 482 21.77 -14.20 -6.04
N GLY A 483 21.83 -15.34 -5.36
CA GLY A 483 22.67 -16.48 -5.72
C GLY A 483 21.94 -17.46 -6.64
N TYR A 484 22.63 -17.97 -7.67
CA TYR A 484 22.02 -18.81 -8.70
C TYR A 484 21.22 -20.00 -8.15
N THR A 485 21.82 -20.79 -7.23
CA THR A 485 21.16 -21.96 -6.62
C THR A 485 21.63 -22.25 -5.18
N VAL A 486 20.91 -23.15 -4.50
CA VAL A 486 21.36 -23.83 -3.29
C VAL A 486 21.88 -25.23 -3.61
N ASP A 487 23.19 -25.43 -3.49
CA ASP A 487 23.83 -26.73 -3.75
C ASP A 487 23.63 -27.68 -2.55
N PRO A 488 23.05 -28.89 -2.73
CA PRO A 488 22.80 -29.84 -1.62
C PRO A 488 24.07 -30.42 -0.95
N GLN A 489 25.27 -30.09 -1.43
CA GLN A 489 26.56 -30.39 -0.79
C GLN A 489 27.42 -29.13 -0.56
N GLY A 490 27.23 -28.07 -1.36
CA GLY A 490 27.97 -26.81 -1.28
C GLY A 490 27.37 -25.76 -0.35
N GLY A 491 26.07 -25.83 -0.06
CA GLY A 491 25.30 -24.75 0.57
C GLY A 491 24.78 -23.73 -0.45
N PRO A 492 24.11 -22.65 0.01
CA PRO A 492 23.62 -21.59 -0.87
C PRO A 492 24.77 -20.83 -1.54
N ASN A 493 24.54 -20.34 -2.77
CA ASN A 493 25.52 -19.54 -3.52
C ASN A 493 25.49 -18.08 -3.07
N GLU A 494 25.96 -17.82 -1.85
CA GLU A 494 25.93 -16.50 -1.22
C GLU A 494 27.34 -15.89 -1.04
N GLY A 495 27.39 -14.58 -0.77
CA GLY A 495 28.61 -13.91 -0.32
C GLY A 495 28.64 -12.40 -0.53
N PRO A 496 29.84 -11.78 -0.43
CA PRO A 496 30.06 -10.39 -0.79
C PRO A 496 29.70 -10.07 -2.24
N PHE A 497 28.76 -9.14 -2.44
CA PHE A 497 28.34 -8.68 -3.77
C PHE A 497 28.80 -7.25 -4.11
N VAL A 498 28.80 -6.98 -5.41
CA VAL A 498 29.00 -5.67 -6.02
C VAL A 498 27.91 -5.47 -7.05
N LEU A 499 27.06 -4.48 -6.86
CA LEU A 499 26.06 -4.05 -7.85
C LEU A 499 26.54 -2.73 -8.46
N ASN A 500 26.87 -2.74 -9.74
CA ASN A 500 27.19 -1.55 -10.52
C ASN A 500 25.90 -1.04 -11.17
N VAL A 501 25.66 0.27 -11.08
CA VAL A 501 24.45 0.92 -11.57
C VAL A 501 24.83 2.15 -12.38
N GLU A 502 24.32 2.24 -13.60
CA GLU A 502 24.39 3.42 -14.44
C GLU A 502 22.97 3.77 -14.93
N ILE A 503 22.50 4.96 -14.55
CA ILE A 503 21.24 5.55 -14.99
C ILE A 503 21.59 6.81 -15.78
N GLU A 504 21.19 6.86 -17.04
CA GLU A 504 21.30 8.02 -17.92
C GLU A 504 19.88 8.55 -18.22
N PRO A 505 19.41 9.60 -17.50
CA PRO A 505 18.10 10.17 -17.71
C PRO A 505 18.08 10.99 -19.00
N ASN A 506 17.04 10.81 -19.82
CA ASN A 506 16.92 11.41 -21.15
C ASN A 506 18.23 11.21 -21.94
N PRO A 507 18.59 9.97 -22.29
CA PRO A 507 19.73 9.70 -23.17
C PRO A 507 19.46 10.33 -24.54
N LYS A 508 20.28 10.03 -25.55
CA LYS A 508 20.07 10.56 -26.90
C LYS A 508 19.57 9.48 -27.83
N GLU A 509 18.66 9.84 -28.70
CA GLU A 509 18.25 8.96 -29.78
C GLU A 509 19.44 8.48 -30.62
N GLN A 510 19.44 7.18 -30.92
CA GLN A 510 20.38 6.56 -31.84
C GLN A 510 19.72 6.43 -33.20
N CYS A 511 19.83 7.50 -34.00
CA CYS A 511 19.11 7.73 -35.27
C CYS A 511 19.22 6.67 -36.40
N ASN A 512 19.62 5.42 -36.16
CA ASN A 512 19.77 4.36 -37.16
C ASN A 512 19.76 2.91 -36.58
N ASP A 513 19.18 2.66 -35.39
CA ASP A 513 19.07 1.33 -34.77
C ASP A 513 17.65 0.73 -34.70
N LYS A 514 16.63 1.49 -35.14
CA LYS A 514 15.19 1.16 -35.15
C LYS A 514 14.57 0.98 -33.75
N ILE A 515 15.07 1.67 -32.73
CA ILE A 515 14.55 1.63 -31.36
C ILE A 515 14.47 3.04 -30.78
N ASP A 516 13.34 3.42 -30.18
CA ASP A 516 13.22 4.59 -29.31
C ASP A 516 14.23 4.46 -28.14
N ASN A 517 15.33 5.21 -28.22
CA ASN A 517 16.42 5.17 -27.25
C ASN A 517 16.24 6.20 -26.12
N ASP A 518 15.51 7.30 -26.32
CA ASP A 518 15.37 8.36 -25.31
C ASP A 518 14.02 8.44 -24.59
N GLY A 519 13.03 7.72 -25.09
CA GLY A 519 11.74 7.46 -24.47
C GLY A 519 10.68 8.50 -24.80
N ASP A 520 10.83 9.27 -25.87
CA ASP A 520 9.81 10.21 -26.35
C ASP A 520 8.83 9.61 -27.40
N ARG A 521 9.05 8.31 -27.73
CA ARG A 521 8.33 7.45 -28.69
C ARG A 521 8.76 7.57 -30.16
N TYR A 522 9.48 8.61 -30.58
CA TYR A 522 9.96 8.63 -31.97
C TYR A 522 11.17 7.68 -32.15
N VAL A 523 11.42 7.27 -33.40
CA VAL A 523 12.42 6.24 -33.73
C VAL A 523 13.26 6.68 -34.93
N ASP A 524 14.57 6.48 -34.85
CA ASP A 524 15.54 6.69 -35.93
C ASP A 524 15.47 8.08 -36.59
N CYS A 525 14.71 8.18 -37.68
CA CYS A 525 14.58 9.38 -38.49
C CYS A 525 13.15 9.96 -38.42
N ALA A 526 12.18 9.23 -37.86
CA ALA A 526 10.94 9.80 -37.34
C ALA A 526 11.23 10.80 -36.21
N ASP A 527 12.36 10.66 -35.52
CA ASP A 527 12.74 11.48 -34.37
C ASP A 527 13.13 12.94 -34.73
N PRO A 528 12.49 13.95 -34.10
CA PRO A 528 12.81 15.37 -34.28
C PRO A 528 14.25 15.78 -33.88
N ASP A 529 14.83 15.19 -32.84
CA ASP A 529 16.23 15.38 -32.41
C ASP A 529 17.21 14.76 -33.44
N CYS A 530 16.77 13.75 -34.18
CA CYS A 530 17.49 13.17 -35.32
C CYS A 530 17.35 13.94 -36.65
N ALA A 531 16.57 15.03 -36.72
CA ALA A 531 16.41 15.85 -37.94
C ALA A 531 17.71 16.45 -38.52
N THR A 532 18.83 16.39 -37.79
CA THR A 532 20.16 16.81 -38.27
C THR A 532 21.15 15.66 -38.55
N ALA A 533 20.73 14.41 -38.34
CA ALA A 533 21.53 13.22 -38.60
C ALA A 533 21.80 13.04 -40.10
N ALA A 534 23.00 12.58 -40.44
CA ALA A 534 23.47 12.56 -41.83
C ALA A 534 22.75 11.52 -42.72
N ASN A 535 22.13 10.50 -42.10
CA ASN A 535 21.30 9.48 -42.74
C ASN A 535 19.86 9.94 -42.96
N CYS A 536 19.28 10.73 -42.04
CA CYS A 536 17.94 11.31 -42.20
C CYS A 536 17.93 12.56 -43.12
N LEU A 537 19.10 13.11 -43.43
CA LEU A 537 19.23 14.30 -44.27
C LEU A 537 18.79 14.03 -45.72
N ASN A 538 17.91 14.90 -46.25
CA ASN A 538 17.25 14.84 -47.58
C ASN A 538 16.05 13.87 -47.69
N CYS A 539 15.59 13.32 -46.58
CA CYS A 539 14.31 12.63 -46.45
C CYS A 539 13.11 13.60 -46.55
N ALA A 540 11.87 13.14 -46.45
CA ALA A 540 10.66 13.95 -46.58
C ALA A 540 10.66 14.84 -47.85
N ALA A 541 11.07 14.26 -48.99
CA ALA A 541 11.32 14.95 -50.27
C ALA A 541 12.26 16.18 -50.21
N GLY A 542 13.16 16.24 -49.21
CA GLY A 542 14.05 17.37 -48.91
C GLY A 542 13.55 18.29 -47.78
N GLY A 543 12.52 17.89 -47.05
CA GLY A 543 12.05 18.51 -45.81
C GLY A 543 12.92 18.15 -44.59
N THR A 544 12.42 18.51 -43.41
CA THR A 544 12.82 17.87 -42.16
C THR A 544 12.10 16.54 -42.04
N PRO A 545 12.79 15.44 -41.70
CA PRO A 545 12.15 14.16 -41.43
C PRO A 545 11.35 14.23 -40.12
N GLY A 546 10.44 13.29 -39.95
CA GLY A 546 9.49 13.20 -38.83
C GLY A 546 8.58 11.97 -39.00
N PRO A 547 7.75 11.62 -38.01
CA PRO A 547 6.94 10.41 -38.06
C PRO A 547 5.84 10.51 -39.12
N GLU A 548 5.38 9.36 -39.65
CA GLU A 548 4.17 9.31 -40.49
C GLU A 548 2.89 9.32 -39.63
N PHE A 549 2.70 10.39 -38.83
CA PHE A 549 1.55 10.55 -37.95
C PHE A 549 0.45 11.43 -38.54
N GLY A 550 -0.79 11.03 -38.28
CA GLY A 550 -2.01 11.71 -38.71
C GLY A 550 -2.26 11.68 -40.22
N VAL A 551 -3.48 12.07 -40.61
CA VAL A 551 -3.95 12.08 -42.01
C VAL A 551 -3.08 12.96 -42.93
N GLY A 552 -2.32 13.90 -42.35
CA GLY A 552 -1.43 14.81 -43.09
C GLY A 552 -0.24 14.11 -43.73
N ALA A 553 0.55 13.39 -42.93
CA ALA A 553 1.70 12.61 -43.43
C ALA A 553 1.21 11.38 -44.21
N CYS A 554 0.25 10.63 -43.66
CA CYS A 554 -0.28 9.37 -44.20
C CYS A 554 -1.00 9.45 -45.57
N THR A 555 -1.03 10.61 -46.22
CA THR A 555 -1.67 10.82 -47.53
C THR A 555 -0.96 11.78 -48.49
N ASP A 556 0.23 12.29 -48.18
CA ASP A 556 0.91 13.28 -49.03
C ASP A 556 1.80 12.69 -50.15
N GLY A 557 2.04 11.37 -50.13
CA GLY A 557 2.84 10.63 -51.10
C GLY A 557 4.35 10.77 -50.90
N ILE A 558 4.77 11.13 -49.69
CA ILE A 558 6.17 11.26 -49.26
C ILE A 558 6.46 10.15 -48.24
N ASP A 559 7.75 9.80 -48.16
CA ASP A 559 8.38 8.97 -47.12
C ASP A 559 8.90 9.98 -46.07
N ASN A 560 8.17 10.17 -44.97
CA ASN A 560 8.47 11.22 -43.98
C ASN A 560 9.53 10.78 -42.97
N ASP A 561 9.52 9.50 -42.59
CA ASP A 561 10.34 8.90 -41.52
C ASP A 561 11.62 8.22 -42.03
N CYS A 562 11.78 8.05 -43.35
CA CYS A 562 12.93 7.50 -44.05
C CYS A 562 13.07 5.96 -44.02
N ASP A 563 12.05 5.23 -43.59
CA ASP A 563 12.03 3.76 -43.56
C ASP A 563 12.05 3.14 -44.98
N GLY A 564 11.43 3.82 -45.94
CA GLY A 564 11.31 3.40 -47.34
C GLY A 564 9.92 2.89 -47.74
N VAL A 565 8.95 2.97 -46.84
CA VAL A 565 7.51 2.85 -47.09
C VAL A 565 6.92 4.30 -47.18
N THR A 566 5.60 4.44 -47.35
CA THR A 566 4.90 5.73 -47.57
C THR A 566 3.40 5.60 -47.31
N ASP A 567 2.77 6.65 -46.79
CA ASP A 567 1.32 6.81 -46.66
C ASP A 567 0.67 5.63 -45.88
N CYS A 568 -0.60 5.32 -46.15
CA CYS A 568 -1.34 4.16 -45.62
C CYS A 568 -0.73 2.76 -45.91
N ALA A 569 0.45 2.65 -46.53
CA ALA A 569 1.21 1.40 -46.60
C ALA A 569 2.21 1.26 -45.46
N ASP A 570 2.51 2.37 -44.77
CA ASP A 570 3.45 2.49 -43.66
C ASP A 570 2.88 1.93 -42.35
N GLU A 571 3.77 1.45 -41.49
CA GLU A 571 3.44 0.94 -40.16
C GLU A 571 3.24 2.11 -39.17
N ASP A 572 3.97 3.23 -39.33
CA ASP A 572 3.83 4.44 -38.49
C ASP A 572 2.44 5.11 -38.61
N CYS A 573 1.80 4.95 -39.77
CA CYS A 573 0.43 5.40 -40.01
C CYS A 573 -0.64 4.61 -39.25
N SER A 574 -0.26 3.52 -38.57
CA SER A 574 -1.13 2.75 -37.67
C SER A 574 -0.63 2.80 -36.23
N ALA A 575 -1.56 3.03 -35.30
CA ALA A 575 -1.29 2.87 -33.88
C ALA A 575 -1.21 1.39 -33.44
N SER A 576 -1.61 0.42 -34.28
CA SER A 576 -1.53 -1.00 -33.95
C SER A 576 -1.66 -1.94 -35.15
N ASP A 577 -0.67 -2.81 -35.34
CA ASP A 577 -0.69 -3.95 -36.29
C ASP A 577 -1.92 -4.88 -36.12
N TYR A 578 -2.51 -4.90 -34.93
CA TYR A 578 -3.56 -5.85 -34.57
C TYR A 578 -4.98 -5.29 -34.76
N TYR A 579 -5.14 -3.97 -34.63
CA TYR A 579 -6.42 -3.27 -34.66
C TYR A 579 -6.57 -2.34 -35.88
N VAL A 580 -5.96 -2.70 -37.01
CA VAL A 580 -6.13 -1.99 -38.29
C VAL A 580 -7.57 -2.16 -38.80
N THR A 581 -8.42 -1.21 -38.45
CA THR A 581 -9.82 -1.11 -38.89
C THR A 581 -9.94 -0.44 -40.26
N GLU A 582 -9.15 0.63 -40.47
CA GLU A 582 -9.20 1.56 -41.60
C GLU A 582 -7.79 2.11 -41.91
N CYS A 583 -7.56 2.59 -43.13
CA CYS A 583 -6.34 3.31 -43.51
C CYS A 583 -6.45 4.79 -43.09
N CYS A 584 -5.43 5.35 -42.41
CA CYS A 584 -5.40 6.75 -41.95
C CYS A 584 -5.42 7.78 -43.10
N ASN A 585 -6.61 8.14 -43.58
CA ASN A 585 -6.78 9.03 -44.73
C ASN A 585 -8.05 9.92 -44.67
N GLY A 586 -8.75 9.96 -43.54
CA GLY A 586 -9.96 10.76 -43.36
C GLY A 586 -11.20 10.20 -44.05
N GLN A 587 -11.19 8.92 -44.46
CA GLN A 587 -12.35 8.25 -45.08
C GLN A 587 -12.83 7.08 -44.22
N ASP A 588 -14.11 7.08 -43.86
CA ASP A 588 -14.83 5.88 -43.42
C ASP A 588 -14.95 4.88 -44.59
N GLN A 589 -14.21 3.78 -44.48
CA GLN A 589 -14.06 2.73 -45.50
C GLN A 589 -14.87 1.49 -45.15
N ASN A 590 -15.10 1.22 -43.86
CA ASN A 590 -15.87 0.09 -43.37
C ASN A 590 -17.40 0.39 -43.29
N GLY A 591 -17.77 1.67 -43.28
CA GLY A 591 -19.14 2.18 -43.34
C GLY A 591 -19.80 2.39 -41.97
N ASN A 592 -19.03 2.48 -40.88
CA ASN A 592 -19.55 2.70 -39.53
C ASN A 592 -19.81 4.18 -39.19
N ASN A 593 -19.43 5.12 -40.06
CA ASN A 593 -19.41 6.59 -39.88
C ASN A 593 -18.37 7.10 -38.87
N ILE A 594 -17.30 6.33 -38.62
CA ILE A 594 -16.16 6.68 -37.76
C ILE A 594 -14.89 6.65 -38.64
N PRO A 595 -14.49 7.79 -39.23
CA PRO A 595 -13.28 7.83 -40.06
C PRO A 595 -12.03 7.50 -39.25
N ASP A 596 -11.21 6.61 -39.80
CA ASP A 596 -9.89 6.22 -39.29
C ASP A 596 -9.95 5.59 -37.87
N ASP A 597 -11.03 4.85 -37.57
CA ASP A 597 -11.46 4.30 -36.26
C ASP A 597 -10.32 3.70 -35.39
N PHE A 598 -9.72 4.55 -34.55
CA PHE A 598 -8.52 4.27 -33.71
C PHE A 598 -7.27 3.79 -34.47
N ASN A 599 -7.18 4.06 -35.77
CA ASN A 599 -6.02 3.64 -36.56
C ASN A 599 -4.91 4.69 -36.62
N CYS A 600 -5.20 5.98 -36.84
CA CYS A 600 -4.15 6.99 -37.06
C CYS A 600 -3.21 7.12 -35.85
N GLY A 601 -1.91 6.83 -36.04
CA GLY A 601 -0.88 7.17 -35.07
C GLY A 601 -0.79 8.68 -34.83
N CYS A 602 -0.58 9.09 -33.59
CA CYS A 602 -0.46 10.50 -33.19
C CYS A 602 0.52 10.68 -32.02
N ALA A 603 1.09 11.87 -31.88
CA ALA A 603 1.82 12.29 -30.68
C ALA A 603 1.05 13.35 -29.88
N SER A 604 0.15 14.09 -30.52
CA SER A 604 -0.66 15.14 -29.91
C SER A 604 -2.01 15.33 -30.62
N ASP A 605 -2.93 16.05 -29.99
CA ASP A 605 -4.22 16.43 -30.59
C ASP A 605 -4.07 17.22 -31.91
N ALA A 606 -2.89 17.78 -32.21
CA ALA A 606 -2.63 18.50 -33.45
C ALA A 606 -2.52 17.58 -34.67
N ASP A 607 -2.21 16.30 -34.45
CA ASP A 607 -2.07 15.28 -35.50
C ASP A 607 -3.44 14.69 -35.88
N CYS A 608 -4.45 14.92 -35.04
CA CYS A 608 -5.76 14.28 -35.14
C CYS A 608 -6.82 15.08 -35.94
N PRO A 609 -7.71 14.39 -36.67
CA PRO A 609 -8.87 15.00 -37.31
C PRO A 609 -9.76 15.80 -36.35
N SER A 610 -10.46 16.82 -36.88
CA SER A 610 -11.32 17.70 -36.08
C SER A 610 -12.43 16.93 -35.34
N GLY A 611 -12.34 16.91 -34.00
CA GLY A 611 -13.27 16.21 -33.12
C GLY A 611 -12.69 14.95 -32.46
N GLN A 612 -11.49 14.54 -32.86
CA GLN A 612 -10.69 13.51 -32.20
C GLN A 612 -9.61 14.14 -31.31
N ILE A 613 -9.08 13.35 -30.38
CA ILE A 613 -7.93 13.65 -29.51
C ILE A 613 -6.91 12.51 -29.64
N CYS A 614 -5.67 12.76 -29.24
CA CYS A 614 -4.64 11.73 -29.22
C CYS A 614 -4.67 10.95 -27.89
N TYR A 615 -4.83 9.63 -27.96
CA TYR A 615 -4.92 8.74 -26.79
C TYR A 615 -3.54 8.41 -26.20
N THR A 616 -2.78 9.45 -25.83
CA THR A 616 -1.39 9.39 -25.34
C THR A 616 -1.18 8.53 -24.08
N HIS A 617 -2.24 8.21 -23.33
CA HIS A 617 -2.15 7.41 -22.11
C HIS A 617 -2.39 5.91 -22.32
N THR A 618 -2.94 5.49 -23.47
CA THR A 618 -3.28 4.06 -23.72
C THR A 618 -2.86 3.52 -25.08
N ALA A 619 -3.21 4.21 -26.17
CA ALA A 619 -3.07 3.65 -27.53
C ALA A 619 -2.20 4.50 -28.47
N TRP A 620 -1.90 5.76 -28.12
CA TRP A 620 -1.27 6.75 -29.00
C TRP A 620 -1.91 6.85 -30.40
N ALA A 621 -3.22 6.65 -30.41
CA ALA A 621 -4.08 6.68 -31.58
C ALA A 621 -5.01 7.90 -31.54
N CYS A 622 -5.36 8.45 -32.70
CA CYS A 622 -6.45 9.40 -32.78
C CYS A 622 -7.79 8.69 -32.56
N GLY A 623 -8.57 9.19 -31.60
CA GLY A 623 -9.88 8.66 -31.27
C GLY A 623 -10.83 9.76 -30.85
N PHE A 624 -12.14 9.50 -30.95
CA PHE A 624 -13.12 10.44 -30.38
C PHE A 624 -13.01 10.46 -28.85
N PRO A 625 -13.15 11.62 -28.19
CA PRO A 625 -13.21 11.72 -26.74
C PRO A 625 -14.23 10.72 -26.15
N CYS A 626 -13.82 9.96 -25.12
CA CYS A 626 -14.61 8.84 -24.64
C CYS A 626 -15.99 9.24 -24.11
N ASP A 627 -16.06 10.43 -23.50
CA ASP A 627 -17.27 11.08 -22.98
C ASP A 627 -18.29 11.47 -24.07
N GLN A 628 -17.87 11.54 -25.34
CA GLN A 628 -18.74 11.86 -26.48
C GLN A 628 -19.24 10.63 -27.24
N PHE A 629 -18.60 9.46 -27.07
CA PHE A 629 -18.82 8.33 -27.98
C PHE A 629 -18.95 6.96 -27.30
N PHE A 630 -18.13 6.65 -26.30
CA PHE A 630 -18.07 5.33 -25.65
C PHE A 630 -18.81 5.27 -24.31
N GLY A 631 -19.01 6.43 -23.66
CA GLY A 631 -19.54 6.50 -22.30
C GLY A 631 -18.44 6.22 -21.28
N GLN A 632 -18.81 5.76 -20.09
CA GLN A 632 -17.85 5.57 -19.00
C GLN A 632 -16.96 4.32 -19.11
N ILE A 633 -17.29 3.35 -19.97
CA ILE A 633 -16.53 2.09 -20.13
C ILE A 633 -16.01 2.01 -21.57
N CYS A 634 -14.72 1.67 -21.73
CA CYS A 634 -13.98 1.76 -23.00
C CYS A 634 -13.45 0.40 -23.52
N PRO A 635 -14.28 -0.67 -23.61
CA PRO A 635 -13.78 -2.03 -23.81
C PRO A 635 -13.11 -2.28 -25.17
N PHE A 636 -13.24 -1.35 -26.12
CA PHE A 636 -12.69 -1.44 -27.48
C PHE A 636 -11.28 -0.82 -27.61
N VAL A 637 -10.93 0.14 -26.77
CA VAL A 637 -9.59 0.76 -26.77
C VAL A 637 -8.63 -0.10 -25.96
N ALA A 638 -9.05 -0.49 -24.74
CA ALA A 638 -8.34 -1.49 -23.95
C ALA A 638 -9.33 -2.25 -23.03
N PRO A 639 -9.33 -3.59 -22.99
CA PRO A 639 -10.24 -4.35 -22.13
C PRO A 639 -10.02 -4.04 -20.65
N GLY A 640 -11.04 -3.52 -19.97
CA GLY A 640 -10.95 -3.07 -18.57
C GLY A 640 -10.76 -1.56 -18.40
N SER A 641 -10.52 -0.79 -19.47
CA SER A 641 -10.39 0.67 -19.38
C SER A 641 -11.72 1.40 -19.18
N ALA A 642 -11.68 2.50 -18.43
CA ALA A 642 -12.76 3.43 -18.18
C ALA A 642 -12.46 4.81 -18.79
N CYS A 643 -13.48 5.65 -18.95
CA CYS A 643 -13.33 7.01 -19.48
C CYS A 643 -12.88 7.98 -18.38
N ASN A 644 -11.65 8.49 -18.45
CA ASN A 644 -11.18 9.53 -17.55
C ASN A 644 -11.80 10.88 -17.93
N GLY A 645 -12.61 11.47 -17.04
CA GLY A 645 -13.31 12.73 -17.30
C GLY A 645 -12.42 13.97 -17.46
N ILE A 646 -11.16 13.92 -16.99
CA ILE A 646 -10.19 15.02 -17.06
C ILE A 646 -9.44 14.98 -18.40
N THR A 647 -8.85 13.83 -18.74
CA THR A 647 -8.07 13.67 -19.99
C THR A 647 -8.97 13.40 -21.19
N ARG A 648 -10.20 12.93 -20.94
CA ARG A 648 -11.21 12.51 -21.93
C ARG A 648 -10.75 11.34 -22.80
N GLN A 649 -9.72 10.63 -22.33
CA GLN A 649 -9.20 9.39 -22.89
C GLN A 649 -9.74 8.19 -22.13
N CYS A 650 -9.70 7.03 -22.77
CA CYS A 650 -9.90 5.74 -22.12
C CYS A 650 -8.59 5.34 -21.42
N GLU A 651 -8.64 5.03 -20.13
CA GLU A 651 -7.50 4.77 -19.25
C GLU A 651 -7.78 3.56 -18.34
N PHE A 652 -6.72 2.97 -17.77
CA PHE A 652 -6.78 1.87 -16.81
C PHE A 652 -6.73 2.38 -15.37
#